data_AF-C2FXS7-F1
#
_entry.id   AF-C2FXS7-F1
#
_cell.length_a   1.000
_cell.length_b   1.000
_cell.length_c   1.000
_cell.angle_alpha   90.00
_cell.angle_beta   90.00
_cell.angle_gamma   90.00
#
_symmetry.space_group_name_H-M   'P 1'
#
loop_
_entity.id
_entity.type
_entity.pdbx_description
1 polymer ?
#
loop_
_entity_poly.entity_id
_entity_poly.type
_entity_poly.pdbx_seq_one_letter_code
_entity_poly.pdbx_strand_id
1 'polypeptide(L)'
;MDLVDRAISTVQKNLIEGALIVIFVLILFLGNFRAGLIVASAIPLSMLFALGMMRLFGVSANLMSMGAIDFGLVIDGSLIVVEATMHHLGLRKTTHRLTQNEMDDEVFDSARKIRTSAAFGEIIILIVYIPILTLVGIEGKMFTPMAQTVGFAILGALILSFTYIPMMSALFLSKKPITKKNFSDKMMDYLQGIYKPLLEKAIRIKYVVIAVAVGLFTISIFLFSRMGGEFLPKLGEGDFAFHCILPQGTSLSQSLETSMQASKIIKEFDEVKMVVGKTGAGEIPTDPMPPEATDLMIILKPQDEWKTKKSYDELSNEMMEKLEVIPGVFFEANQPIQMRFNELMTGIRQDVAVKIFGEDLDSLLVYANKANAIIQTVEGATAPQVERVAGLPQINIEYDRTRIANYGLNVQEINDIVSTAFAGKSAGVIYENERRFDLVVRLDEAHRSSIEDVSNLFIPLPNGDQIPLSQVANIDYKLGPAQISREGGKRRIYVGFNVQGRDVASVVNEIQDKLAEQIKLPTGYYFTYGGQFENLQKATDRLLIAVPIALLLIFILLYFTFHSFKEAVLVYTAIPMSAIGGVFALLLRDMPFSISAGVGFIALFGVAVLNGIVLIATFNRLEKEGWNEIIPRIIEGAKTRLRPVLMTASVASLGFLPMALSTSAGAEVQKPLATVVIGGLISATALTLFVLPLLYLVFMRNQKPPKNSKTKAIAPVLLLFVFLGFSQNGKAQTPMSVDRAIEVAVENNPQLRSKNMDIQSAQSLSKTAYELPKTDVNFQYGNNEGFEYNDGFQISQTIPFPTLFGAKKNLVKEQVKGQQWAKALTENELKKQVRTYYYQLEYLEHNASVLKYLDSIYVDFIRVAELRYKTGDIGKLDVNTATTKKGEISLLYQQNEVLRQNAYQSLKNLMQTQEDFLIEPQPDYTPLLLSSFIDSSAVANHPSIQLLYQEAKIAEQNKKLERANSLPDFTFGYNNISLIGMHSKNGVEQFYGRGQRFSFVDVGITIPIFTTTKAKIRSLDYKKQSLELNAQWQEQQLKTELANALKQYEQYVAQFTYFKEQALPNADEIINAAKLGYSTGDISYVEYLFALQTTADIQLNYLNSIQQINEAVTLIHSLISK
;
A
#
# COMPACT_ATOMS: atom_id res chain seq x y z
N MET A 1 -24.40 -22.83 -6.82
CA MET A 1 -23.94 -24.02 -6.09
C MET A 1 -22.93 -24.79 -6.93
N ASP A 2 -23.13 -24.89 -8.24
CA ASP A 2 -22.23 -25.57 -9.20
C ASP A 2 -20.74 -25.20 -9.09
N LEU A 3 -20.36 -23.93 -8.87
CA LEU A 3 -18.95 -23.56 -8.68
C LEU A 3 -18.37 -24.15 -7.38
N VAL A 4 -19.14 -24.10 -6.29
CA VAL A 4 -18.72 -24.64 -4.98
C VAL A 4 -18.53 -26.14 -5.09
N ASP A 5 -19.46 -26.84 -5.72
CA ASP A 5 -19.36 -28.30 -5.91
C ASP A 5 -18.18 -28.68 -6.81
N ARG A 6 -17.94 -27.95 -7.90
CA ARG A 6 -16.76 -28.15 -8.77
C ARG A 6 -15.45 -27.88 -8.03
N ALA A 7 -15.36 -26.80 -7.26
CA ALA A 7 -14.17 -26.45 -6.49
C ALA A 7 -13.90 -27.49 -5.39
N ILE A 8 -14.93 -27.93 -4.65
CA ILE A 8 -14.80 -28.97 -3.63
C ILE A 8 -14.41 -30.31 -4.28
N SER A 9 -15.03 -30.68 -5.40
CA SER A 9 -14.69 -31.90 -6.14
C SER A 9 -13.23 -31.87 -6.62
N THR A 10 -12.75 -30.71 -7.09
CA THR A 10 -11.36 -30.50 -7.49
C THR A 10 -10.41 -30.70 -6.31
N VAL A 11 -10.70 -30.08 -5.16
CA VAL A 11 -9.90 -30.25 -3.94
C VAL A 11 -9.91 -31.71 -3.49
N GLN A 12 -11.07 -32.35 -3.46
CA GLN A 12 -11.21 -33.75 -3.08
C GLN A 12 -10.37 -34.65 -4.00
N LYS A 13 -10.45 -34.45 -5.32
CA LYS A 13 -9.67 -35.20 -6.30
C LYS A 13 -8.17 -34.99 -6.09
N ASN A 14 -7.72 -33.73 -5.99
CA ASN A 14 -6.31 -33.39 -5.77
C ASN A 14 -5.78 -34.00 -4.46
N LEU A 15 -6.56 -33.97 -3.36
CA LEU A 15 -6.19 -34.58 -2.09
C LEU A 15 -6.13 -36.11 -2.20
N ILE A 16 -7.10 -36.76 -2.84
CA ILE A 16 -7.10 -38.22 -3.01
C ILE A 16 -5.93 -38.66 -3.88
N GLU A 17 -5.71 -38.00 -5.03
CA GLU A 17 -4.59 -38.28 -5.92
C GLU A 17 -3.25 -38.05 -5.21
N GLY A 18 -3.12 -36.93 -4.48
CA GLY A 18 -1.94 -36.63 -3.68
C GLY A 18 -1.68 -37.70 -2.62
N ALA A 19 -2.70 -38.10 -1.86
CA ALA A 19 -2.59 -39.15 -0.86
C ALA A 19 -2.19 -40.51 -1.48
N LEU A 20 -2.77 -40.88 -2.62
CA LEU A 20 -2.43 -42.14 -3.31
C LEU A 20 -0.99 -42.13 -3.85
N ILE A 21 -0.54 -41.01 -4.43
CA ILE A 21 0.85 -40.83 -4.88
C ILE A 21 1.80 -40.94 -3.69
N VAL A 22 1.49 -40.26 -2.58
CA VAL A 22 2.28 -40.33 -1.36
C VAL A 22 2.37 -41.77 -0.84
N ILE A 23 1.25 -42.48 -0.72
CA ILE A 23 1.22 -43.90 -0.29
C ILE A 23 2.08 -44.78 -1.21
N PHE A 24 1.95 -44.59 -2.52
CA PHE A 24 2.74 -45.33 -3.51
C PHE A 24 4.24 -45.10 -3.33
N VAL A 25 4.66 -43.84 -3.19
CA VAL A 25 6.07 -43.47 -2.98
C VAL A 25 6.61 -44.01 -1.65
N LEU A 26 5.82 -43.96 -0.56
CA LEU A 26 6.20 -44.53 0.73
C LEU A 26 6.46 -46.04 0.64
N ILE A 27 5.55 -46.79 0.01
CA ILE A 27 5.70 -48.24 -0.17
C ILE A 27 6.95 -48.55 -1.02
N LEU A 28 7.18 -47.77 -2.07
CA LEU A 28 8.34 -47.91 -2.95
C LEU A 28 9.66 -47.74 -2.19
N PHE A 29 9.79 -46.69 -1.38
CA PHE A 29 11.03 -46.36 -0.66
C PHE A 29 11.22 -47.17 0.63
N LEU A 30 10.17 -47.53 1.37
CA LEU A 30 10.30 -48.36 2.58
C LEU A 30 10.51 -49.84 2.23
N GLY A 31 10.05 -50.29 1.05
CA GLY A 31 10.14 -51.68 0.63
C GLY A 31 9.40 -52.66 1.54
N ASN A 32 8.62 -52.16 2.50
CA ASN A 32 7.80 -52.92 3.44
C ASN A 32 6.40 -52.34 3.45
N PHE A 33 5.46 -53.12 2.90
CA PHE A 33 4.05 -52.71 2.78
C PHE A 33 3.41 -52.37 4.13
N ARG A 34 3.81 -53.05 5.22
CA ARG A 34 3.26 -52.77 6.57
C ARG A 34 3.73 -51.42 7.09
N ALA A 35 5.01 -51.11 6.91
CA ALA A 35 5.57 -49.83 7.33
C ALA A 35 4.96 -48.67 6.54
N GLY A 36 4.81 -48.84 5.23
CA GLY A 36 4.12 -47.87 4.37
C GLY A 36 2.67 -47.62 4.82
N LEU A 37 1.92 -48.67 5.15
CA LEU A 37 0.54 -48.53 5.63
C LEU A 37 0.43 -47.85 7.01
N ILE A 38 1.40 -48.06 7.91
CA ILE A 38 1.42 -47.39 9.22
C ILE A 38 1.63 -45.89 9.05
N VAL A 39 2.54 -45.47 8.17
CA VAL A 39 2.73 -44.04 7.88
C VAL A 39 1.50 -43.48 7.13
N ALA A 40 0.96 -44.23 6.18
CA ALA A 40 -0.24 -43.84 5.43
C ALA A 40 -1.46 -43.62 6.33
N SER A 41 -1.63 -44.39 7.41
CA SER A 41 -2.77 -44.19 8.33
C SER A 41 -2.69 -42.90 9.14
N ALA A 42 -1.52 -42.24 9.21
CA ALA A 42 -1.37 -40.91 9.79
C ALA A 42 -2.11 -39.82 8.99
N ILE A 43 -2.23 -39.98 7.66
CA ILE A 43 -2.89 -39.04 6.75
C ILE A 43 -4.37 -38.82 7.15
N PRO A 44 -5.25 -39.83 7.18
CA PRO A 44 -6.65 -39.62 7.54
C PRO A 44 -6.84 -39.21 9.01
N LEU A 45 -5.98 -39.68 9.93
CA LEU A 45 -6.07 -39.34 11.35
C LEU A 45 -5.71 -37.88 11.64
N SER A 46 -4.63 -37.38 11.02
CA SER A 46 -4.23 -35.97 11.12
C SER A 46 -5.27 -35.04 10.47
N MET A 47 -5.88 -35.47 9.36
CA MET A 47 -7.00 -34.75 8.74
C MET A 47 -8.25 -34.73 9.61
N LEU A 48 -8.63 -35.84 10.24
CA LEU A 48 -9.73 -35.88 11.20
C LEU A 48 -9.50 -34.91 12.36
N PHE A 49 -8.27 -34.87 12.88
CA PHE A 49 -7.88 -33.90 13.90
C PHE A 49 -8.00 -32.45 13.38
N ALA A 50 -7.48 -32.17 12.17
CA ALA A 50 -7.55 -30.86 11.55
C ALA A 50 -9.00 -30.39 11.34
N LEU A 51 -9.88 -31.26 10.83
CA LEU A 51 -11.31 -30.97 10.65
C LEU A 51 -12.02 -30.74 11.99
N GLY A 52 -11.66 -31.49 13.04
CA GLY A 52 -12.16 -31.27 14.40
C GLY A 52 -11.76 -29.89 14.95
N MET A 53 -10.50 -29.49 14.74
CA MET A 53 -10.01 -28.16 15.11
C MET A 53 -10.64 -27.06 14.27
N MET A 54 -10.80 -27.24 12.96
CA MET A 54 -11.50 -26.29 12.11
C MET A 54 -12.93 -26.02 12.62
N ARG A 55 -13.65 -27.06 13.05
CA ARG A 55 -14.97 -26.92 13.66
C ARG A 55 -14.91 -26.15 14.98
N LEU A 56 -13.89 -26.38 15.81
CA LEU A 56 -13.71 -25.71 17.10
C LEU A 56 -13.40 -24.20 16.92
N PHE A 57 -12.59 -23.86 15.93
CA PHE A 57 -12.14 -22.49 15.65
C PHE A 57 -13.01 -21.74 14.63
N GLY A 58 -14.08 -22.36 14.13
CA GLY A 58 -15.00 -21.73 13.16
C GLY A 58 -14.40 -21.53 11.76
N VAL A 59 -13.43 -22.33 11.36
CA VAL A 59 -12.79 -22.25 10.03
C VAL A 59 -13.64 -23.02 9.01
N SER A 60 -14.16 -22.33 7.99
CA SER A 60 -14.95 -22.97 6.93
C SER A 60 -14.08 -23.87 6.04
N ALA A 61 -14.56 -25.05 5.69
CA ALA A 61 -13.94 -25.92 4.69
C ALA A 61 -14.26 -25.40 3.28
N ASN A 62 -13.29 -24.76 2.64
CA ASN A 62 -13.41 -24.25 1.27
C ASN A 62 -12.12 -24.54 0.47
N LEU A 63 -12.10 -24.10 -0.79
CA LEU A 63 -10.96 -24.23 -1.69
C LEU A 63 -9.66 -23.68 -1.08
N MET A 64 -9.73 -22.53 -0.41
CA MET A 64 -8.57 -21.85 0.17
C MET A 64 -8.07 -22.57 1.43
N SER A 65 -8.97 -23.05 2.28
CA SER A 65 -8.58 -23.71 3.54
C SER A 65 -8.04 -25.13 3.31
N MET A 66 -8.61 -25.89 2.37
CA MET A 66 -8.24 -27.29 2.13
C MET A 66 -7.25 -27.46 0.97
N GLY A 67 -7.14 -26.46 0.09
CA GLY A 67 -6.44 -26.56 -1.17
C GLY A 67 -4.92 -26.62 -1.11
N ALA A 68 -4.31 -26.28 0.03
CA ALA A 68 -2.85 -26.27 0.19
C ALA A 68 -2.34 -27.32 1.19
N ILE A 69 -3.17 -28.29 1.57
CA ILE A 69 -2.73 -29.38 2.43
C ILE A 69 -1.90 -30.36 1.61
N ASP A 70 -0.60 -30.39 1.86
CA ASP A 70 0.26 -31.45 1.35
C ASP A 70 0.48 -32.51 2.43
N PHE A 71 0.09 -33.74 2.09
CA PHE A 71 0.29 -34.87 2.97
C PHE A 71 1.76 -35.22 3.17
N GLY A 72 2.65 -34.88 2.22
CA GLY A 72 4.07 -35.11 2.35
C GLY A 72 4.68 -34.34 3.52
N LEU A 73 4.33 -33.06 3.67
CA LEU A 73 4.63 -32.25 4.85
C LEU A 73 4.03 -32.83 6.14
N VAL A 74 2.77 -33.28 6.09
CA VAL A 74 2.04 -33.74 7.28
C VAL A 74 2.60 -35.06 7.82
N ILE A 75 3.06 -35.98 6.97
CA ILE A 75 3.53 -37.30 7.43
C ILE A 75 5.03 -37.37 7.71
N ASP A 76 5.78 -36.28 7.49
CA ASP A 76 7.25 -36.33 7.49
C ASP A 76 7.83 -36.82 8.83
N GLY A 77 7.37 -36.28 9.97
CA GLY A 77 7.86 -36.75 11.27
C GLY A 77 7.43 -38.19 11.58
N SER A 78 6.23 -38.59 11.17
CA SER A 78 5.77 -40.00 11.27
C SER A 78 6.66 -40.94 10.44
N LEU A 79 7.05 -40.51 9.23
CA LEU A 79 7.93 -41.24 8.33
C LEU A 79 9.33 -41.40 8.92
N ILE A 80 9.91 -40.33 9.45
CA ILE A 80 11.23 -40.32 10.08
C ILE A 80 11.28 -41.32 11.24
N VAL A 81 10.23 -41.39 12.07
CA VAL A 81 10.13 -42.33 13.20
C VAL A 81 10.04 -43.79 12.74
N VAL A 82 9.24 -44.08 11.71
CA VAL A 82 9.08 -45.45 11.17
C VAL A 82 10.36 -45.92 10.47
N GLU A 83 10.96 -45.10 9.62
CA GLU A 83 12.21 -45.45 8.91
C GLU A 83 13.35 -45.68 9.90
N ALA A 84 13.47 -44.84 10.92
CA ALA A 84 14.45 -45.02 11.97
C ALA A 84 14.29 -46.35 12.72
N THR A 85 13.05 -46.70 13.04
CA THR A 85 12.71 -47.94 13.74
C THR A 85 13.00 -49.16 12.88
N MET A 86 12.68 -49.09 11.59
CA MET A 86 13.05 -50.14 10.63
C MET A 86 14.57 -50.27 10.48
N HIS A 87 15.29 -49.16 10.39
CA HIS A 87 16.74 -49.17 10.26
C HIS A 87 17.41 -49.72 11.53
N HIS A 88 16.92 -49.35 12.71
CA HIS A 88 17.38 -49.86 14.01
C HIS A 88 17.16 -51.38 14.13
N LEU A 89 15.98 -51.88 13.73
CA LEU A 89 15.68 -53.31 13.69
C LEU A 89 16.50 -54.07 12.62
N GLY A 90 16.77 -53.44 11.47
CA GLY A 90 17.52 -54.05 10.36
C GLY A 90 19.04 -54.14 10.60
N LEU A 91 19.62 -53.21 11.37
CA LEU A 91 21.02 -53.30 11.81
C LEU A 91 21.25 -54.42 12.82
N ARG A 92 20.21 -54.86 13.53
CA ARG A 92 20.30 -55.92 14.52
C ARG A 92 20.34 -57.27 13.81
N LYS A 93 21.50 -57.94 13.87
CA LYS A 93 21.67 -59.33 13.39
C LYS A 93 21.08 -60.35 14.38
N THR A 94 19.88 -60.10 14.90
CA THR A 94 19.22 -61.04 15.81
C THR A 94 18.71 -62.23 14.99
N THR A 95 19.04 -63.45 15.41
CA THR A 95 18.69 -64.70 14.70
C THR A 95 17.38 -65.33 15.15
N HIS A 96 16.76 -64.84 16.23
CA HIS A 96 15.47 -65.31 16.75
C HIS A 96 14.33 -64.30 16.51
N ARG A 97 13.09 -64.78 16.64
CA ARG A 97 11.87 -63.95 16.60
C ARG A 97 11.78 -63.14 17.89
N LEU A 98 11.46 -61.84 17.81
CA LEU A 98 11.26 -60.98 18.98
C LEU A 98 9.90 -61.28 19.65
N THR A 99 9.87 -61.24 20.98
CA THR A 99 8.63 -61.21 21.78
C THR A 99 7.97 -59.83 21.70
N GLN A 100 6.73 -59.66 22.20
CA GLN A 100 6.08 -58.34 22.17
C GLN A 100 6.80 -57.32 23.07
N ASN A 101 7.16 -57.70 24.30
CA ASN A 101 7.86 -56.80 25.21
C ASN A 101 9.23 -56.36 24.64
N GLU A 102 9.99 -57.30 24.06
CA GLU A 102 11.25 -56.94 23.38
C GLU A 102 11.01 -56.03 22.17
N MET A 103 9.91 -56.20 21.44
CA MET A 103 9.57 -55.31 20.33
C MET A 103 9.20 -53.91 20.83
N ASP A 104 8.43 -53.82 21.92
CA ASP A 104 8.01 -52.54 22.52
C ASP A 104 9.23 -51.74 23.01
N ASP A 105 10.16 -52.40 23.69
CA ASP A 105 11.40 -51.77 24.19
C ASP A 105 12.28 -51.28 23.02
N GLU A 106 12.44 -52.09 21.97
CA GLU A 106 13.27 -51.71 20.81
C GLU A 106 12.67 -50.56 20.00
N VAL A 107 11.35 -50.55 19.82
CA VAL A 107 10.65 -49.45 19.16
C VAL A 107 10.71 -48.19 20.02
N PHE A 108 10.53 -48.32 21.34
CA PHE A 108 10.64 -47.20 22.27
C PHE A 108 12.03 -46.56 22.24
N ASP A 109 13.10 -47.36 22.27
CA ASP A 109 14.48 -46.89 22.22
C ASP A 109 14.82 -46.20 20.90
N SER A 110 14.33 -46.73 19.77
CA SER A 110 14.47 -46.10 18.45
C SER A 110 13.74 -44.76 18.40
N ALA A 111 12.44 -44.75 18.77
CA ALA A 111 11.62 -43.56 18.76
C ALA A 111 12.16 -42.48 19.70
N ARG A 112 12.67 -42.85 20.88
CA ARG A 112 13.27 -41.92 21.85
C ARG A 112 14.49 -41.20 21.27
N LYS A 113 15.34 -41.88 20.50
CA LYS A 113 16.56 -41.29 19.93
C LYS A 113 16.28 -40.23 18.85
N ILE A 114 15.11 -40.30 18.21
CA ILE A 114 14.78 -39.48 17.03
C ILE A 114 13.63 -38.50 17.29
N ARG A 115 12.96 -38.64 18.44
CA ARG A 115 11.93 -37.74 18.95
C ARG A 115 12.28 -36.27 18.80
N THR A 116 13.44 -35.85 19.30
CA THR A 116 13.86 -34.43 19.26
C THR A 116 14.03 -33.94 17.82
N SER A 117 14.70 -34.70 16.96
CA SER A 117 14.93 -34.30 15.57
C SER A 117 13.63 -34.21 14.76
N ALA A 118 12.68 -35.11 14.97
CA ALA A 118 11.39 -35.08 14.29
C ALA A 118 10.49 -33.95 14.84
N ALA A 119 10.43 -33.78 16.17
CA ALA A 119 9.66 -32.73 16.83
C ALA A 119 10.04 -31.32 16.37
N PHE A 120 11.35 -31.02 16.37
CA PHE A 120 11.84 -29.69 16.00
C PHE A 120 11.56 -29.39 14.53
N GLY A 121 11.60 -30.40 13.65
CA GLY A 121 11.21 -30.27 12.25
C GLY A 121 9.77 -29.82 12.08
N GLU A 122 8.83 -30.55 12.70
CA GLU A 122 7.40 -30.24 12.63
C GLU A 122 7.07 -28.89 13.31
N ILE A 123 7.74 -28.55 14.41
CA ILE A 123 7.59 -27.24 15.08
C ILE A 123 8.10 -26.10 14.18
N ILE A 124 9.22 -26.28 13.48
CA ILE A 124 9.73 -25.28 12.54
C ILE A 124 8.72 -25.05 11.42
N ILE A 125 8.17 -26.12 10.84
CA ILE A 125 7.13 -26.00 9.82
C ILE A 125 5.92 -25.26 10.39
N LEU A 126 5.44 -25.59 11.60
CA LEU A 126 4.32 -24.89 12.24
C LEU A 126 4.60 -23.39 12.43
N ILE A 127 5.79 -23.03 12.91
CA ILE A 127 6.17 -21.63 13.19
C ILE A 127 6.30 -20.81 11.90
N VAL A 128 6.72 -21.44 10.80
CA VAL A 128 6.80 -20.81 9.47
C VAL A 128 5.43 -20.33 8.97
N TYR A 129 4.33 -20.96 9.41
CA TYR A 129 2.97 -20.52 9.08
C TYR A 129 2.44 -19.39 10.00
N ILE A 130 3.08 -19.11 11.15
CA ILE A 130 2.63 -18.04 12.07
C ILE A 130 2.64 -16.65 11.40
N PRO A 131 3.69 -16.24 10.66
CA PRO A 131 3.69 -14.96 9.95
C PRO A 131 2.54 -14.82 8.95
N ILE A 132 2.07 -15.92 8.34
CA ILE A 132 0.92 -15.89 7.44
C ILE A 132 -0.36 -15.52 8.19
N LEU A 133 -0.50 -15.92 9.46
CA LEU A 133 -1.62 -15.54 10.33
C LEU A 133 -1.64 -14.03 10.67
N THR A 134 -0.53 -13.32 10.44
CA THR A 134 -0.45 -11.87 10.67
C THR A 134 -0.93 -11.05 9.47
N LEU A 135 -1.20 -11.69 8.33
CA LEU A 135 -1.80 -11.05 7.17
C LEU A 135 -3.20 -10.54 7.54
N VAL A 136 -3.45 -9.25 7.31
CA VAL A 136 -4.73 -8.58 7.56
C VAL A 136 -5.45 -8.39 6.22
N GLY A 137 -6.67 -7.85 6.20
CA GLY A 137 -7.35 -7.50 4.95
C GLY A 137 -7.76 -8.70 4.11
N ILE A 138 -7.67 -8.55 2.79
CA ILE A 138 -8.17 -9.55 1.84
C ILE A 138 -7.26 -10.78 1.78
N GLU A 139 -5.95 -10.57 1.70
CA GLU A 139 -4.96 -11.63 1.72
C GLU A 139 -5.06 -12.44 3.02
N GLY A 140 -5.33 -11.78 4.16
CA GLY A 140 -5.60 -12.48 5.42
C GLY A 140 -6.86 -13.33 5.36
N LYS A 141 -7.98 -12.80 4.83
CA LYS A 141 -9.22 -13.57 4.67
C LYS A 141 -9.05 -14.78 3.75
N MET A 142 -8.15 -14.69 2.77
CA MET A 142 -7.85 -15.76 1.83
C MET A 142 -6.88 -16.81 2.41
N PHE A 143 -5.77 -16.40 3.01
CA PHE A 143 -4.65 -17.30 3.37
C PHE A 143 -4.59 -17.67 4.87
N THR A 144 -5.23 -16.93 5.77
CA THR A 144 -5.29 -17.31 7.19
C THR A 144 -6.00 -18.64 7.42
N PRO A 145 -7.18 -18.92 6.80
CA PRO A 145 -7.82 -20.23 6.91
C PRO A 145 -6.93 -21.38 6.44
N MET A 146 -6.15 -21.15 5.38
CA MET A 146 -5.19 -22.11 4.85
C MET A 146 -4.07 -22.42 5.85
N ALA A 147 -3.45 -21.39 6.43
CA ALA A 147 -2.40 -21.55 7.43
C ALA A 147 -2.92 -22.23 8.71
N GLN A 148 -4.15 -21.94 9.13
CA GLN A 148 -4.80 -22.61 10.26
C GLN A 148 -5.02 -24.10 9.99
N THR A 149 -5.60 -24.45 8.84
CA THR A 149 -5.87 -25.84 8.50
C THR A 149 -4.58 -26.67 8.39
N VAL A 150 -3.56 -26.16 7.72
CA VAL A 150 -2.25 -26.83 7.62
C VAL A 150 -1.59 -26.92 9.00
N GLY A 151 -1.63 -25.84 9.79
CA GLY A 151 -1.12 -25.84 11.17
C GLY A 151 -1.81 -26.87 12.07
N PHE A 152 -3.13 -27.01 11.97
CA PHE A 152 -3.88 -28.04 12.70
C PHE A 152 -3.54 -29.45 12.23
N ALA A 153 -3.35 -29.67 10.92
CA ALA A 153 -2.95 -30.97 10.38
C ALA A 153 -1.56 -31.38 10.86
N ILE A 154 -0.58 -30.47 10.83
CA ILE A 154 0.78 -30.71 11.34
C ILE A 154 0.77 -30.91 12.85
N LEU A 155 0.00 -30.13 13.60
CA LEU A 155 -0.15 -30.33 15.05
C LEU A 155 -0.74 -31.71 15.37
N GLY A 156 -1.75 -32.14 14.62
CA GLY A 156 -2.32 -33.48 14.73
C GLY A 156 -1.30 -34.57 14.39
N ALA A 157 -0.53 -34.39 13.32
CA ALA A 157 0.53 -35.32 12.93
C ALA A 157 1.66 -35.40 13.96
N LEU A 158 2.06 -34.27 14.58
CA LEU A 158 3.03 -34.22 15.67
C LEU A 158 2.56 -35.02 16.89
N ILE A 159 1.28 -34.91 17.26
CA ILE A 159 0.70 -35.70 18.35
C ILE A 159 0.72 -37.20 17.98
N LEU A 160 0.34 -37.54 16.76
CA LEU A 160 0.31 -38.93 16.28
C LEU A 160 1.72 -39.54 16.14
N SER A 161 2.72 -38.75 15.77
CA SER A 161 4.10 -39.20 15.57
C SER A 161 4.75 -39.65 16.89
N PHE A 162 4.34 -39.08 18.03
CA PHE A 162 4.81 -39.52 19.37
C PHE A 162 3.96 -40.60 20.01
N THR A 163 2.69 -40.71 19.66
CA THR A 163 1.74 -41.60 20.34
C THR A 163 1.39 -42.82 19.49
N TYR A 164 0.66 -42.59 18.40
CA TYR A 164 0.10 -43.62 17.54
C TYR A 164 1.17 -44.37 16.73
N ILE A 165 2.14 -43.66 16.15
CA ILE A 165 3.10 -44.27 15.23
C ILE A 165 4.06 -45.26 15.90
N PRO A 166 4.68 -44.97 17.06
CA PRO A 166 5.51 -45.94 17.76
C PRO A 166 4.70 -47.16 18.22
N MET A 167 3.50 -46.94 18.75
CA MET A 167 2.61 -48.01 19.21
C MET A 167 2.19 -48.95 18.06
N MET A 168 1.78 -48.40 16.91
CA MET A 168 1.45 -49.21 15.73
C MET A 168 2.66 -49.91 15.13
N SER A 169 3.84 -49.27 15.17
CA SER A 169 5.09 -49.89 14.72
C SER A 169 5.43 -51.13 15.56
N ALA A 170 5.26 -51.07 16.87
CA ALA A 170 5.51 -52.21 17.76
C ALA A 170 4.49 -53.36 17.57
N LEU A 171 3.24 -53.05 17.22
CA LEU A 171 2.18 -54.05 17.01
C LEU A 171 2.22 -54.70 15.61
N PHE A 172 2.42 -53.92 14.54
CA PHE A 172 2.21 -54.37 13.16
C PHE A 172 3.50 -54.71 12.39
N LEU A 173 4.66 -54.17 12.77
CA LEU A 173 5.92 -54.54 12.11
C LEU A 173 6.27 -56.02 12.33
N SER A 174 7.01 -56.59 11.39
CA SER A 174 7.36 -58.02 11.43
C SER A 174 8.37 -58.30 12.54
N LYS A 175 8.00 -59.18 13.48
CA LYS A 175 8.89 -59.69 14.54
C LYS A 175 9.92 -60.72 14.04
N LYS A 176 9.90 -61.04 12.74
CA LYS A 176 10.81 -62.01 12.11
C LYS A 176 12.09 -61.30 11.64
N PRO A 177 13.26 -61.94 11.77
CA PRO A 177 14.52 -61.38 11.29
C PRO A 177 14.50 -61.20 9.77
N ILE A 178 14.88 -60.00 9.33
CA ILE A 178 14.91 -59.60 7.92
C ILE A 178 16.17 -60.22 7.30
N THR A 179 15.99 -61.23 6.44
CA THR A 179 17.10 -62.01 5.85
C THR A 179 17.24 -61.82 4.33
N LYS A 180 16.30 -61.16 3.65
CA LYS A 180 16.36 -60.88 2.21
C LYS A 180 16.37 -59.38 1.94
N LYS A 181 17.24 -58.94 1.01
CA LYS A 181 17.24 -57.57 0.49
C LYS A 181 15.95 -57.32 -0.31
N ASN A 182 15.20 -56.29 0.05
CA ASN A 182 13.96 -55.93 -0.62
C ASN A 182 14.24 -55.12 -1.91
N PHE A 183 13.19 -54.86 -2.70
CA PHE A 183 13.30 -54.04 -3.92
C PHE A 183 13.88 -52.64 -3.63
N SER A 184 13.42 -52.00 -2.55
CA SER A 184 13.97 -50.72 -2.07
C SER A 184 15.47 -50.80 -1.76
N ASP A 185 15.96 -51.89 -1.17
CA ASP A 185 17.38 -52.06 -0.87
C ASP A 185 18.21 -52.14 -2.15
N LYS A 186 17.71 -52.82 -3.19
CA LYS A 186 18.38 -52.87 -4.50
C LYS A 186 18.39 -51.51 -5.20
N MET A 187 17.26 -50.80 -5.18
CA MET A 187 17.14 -49.44 -5.74
C MET A 187 18.10 -48.48 -5.04
N MET A 188 18.17 -48.54 -3.72
CA MET A 188 19.04 -47.68 -2.94
C MET A 188 20.51 -48.06 -3.02
N ASP A 189 20.85 -49.35 -3.12
CA ASP A 189 22.23 -49.80 -3.41
C ASP A 189 22.70 -49.22 -4.76
N TYR A 190 21.84 -49.17 -5.78
CA TYR A 190 22.12 -48.55 -7.07
C TYR A 190 22.30 -47.02 -6.94
N LEU A 191 21.37 -46.33 -6.28
CA LEU A 191 21.46 -44.88 -6.06
C LEU A 191 22.68 -44.48 -5.23
N GLN A 192 23.02 -45.25 -4.18
CA GLN A 192 24.23 -45.06 -3.40
C GLN A 192 25.49 -45.33 -4.23
N GLY A 193 25.45 -46.32 -5.13
CA GLY A 193 26.53 -46.64 -6.06
C GLY A 193 26.85 -45.49 -7.03
N ILE A 194 25.86 -44.68 -7.40
CA ILE A 194 26.03 -43.46 -8.21
C ILE A 194 26.40 -42.27 -7.32
N TYR A 195 25.73 -42.09 -6.19
CA TYR A 195 25.90 -40.94 -5.32
C TYR A 195 27.29 -40.89 -4.68
N LYS A 196 27.81 -42.02 -4.17
CA LYS A 196 29.12 -42.08 -3.50
C LYS A 196 30.27 -41.55 -4.37
N PRO A 197 30.51 -42.03 -5.61
CA PRO A 197 31.60 -41.51 -6.44
C PRO A 197 31.38 -40.05 -6.87
N LEU A 198 30.13 -39.61 -7.02
CA LEU A 198 29.82 -38.20 -7.30
C LEU A 198 30.16 -37.30 -6.09
N LEU A 199 29.81 -37.72 -4.88
CA LEU A 199 30.14 -37.00 -3.65
C LEU A 199 31.66 -36.95 -3.44
N GLU A 200 32.37 -38.05 -3.65
CA GLU A 200 33.84 -38.09 -3.55
C GLU A 200 34.52 -37.16 -4.57
N LYS A 201 34.00 -37.10 -5.81
CA LYS A 201 34.46 -36.11 -6.80
C LYS A 201 34.15 -34.68 -6.35
N ALA A 202 32.93 -34.42 -5.88
CA ALA A 202 32.49 -33.11 -5.39
C ALA A 202 33.36 -32.61 -4.23
N ILE A 203 33.80 -33.49 -3.33
CA ILE A 203 34.73 -33.16 -2.23
C ILE A 203 36.10 -32.67 -2.76
N ARG A 204 36.59 -33.23 -3.88
CA ARG A 204 37.86 -32.77 -4.50
C ARG A 204 37.72 -31.38 -5.14
N ILE A 205 36.59 -31.10 -5.79
CA ILE A 205 36.31 -29.82 -6.48
C ILE A 205 35.41 -28.88 -5.64
N LYS A 206 35.43 -29.02 -4.31
CA LYS A 206 34.48 -28.37 -3.38
C LYS A 206 34.27 -26.87 -3.59
N TYR A 207 35.34 -26.11 -3.87
CA TYR A 207 35.24 -24.66 -4.07
C TYR A 207 34.52 -24.30 -5.38
N VAL A 208 34.65 -25.13 -6.43
CA VAL A 208 33.96 -24.94 -7.70
C VAL A 208 32.46 -25.20 -7.51
N VAL A 209 32.08 -26.27 -6.81
CA VAL A 209 30.67 -26.60 -6.56
C VAL A 209 29.98 -25.52 -5.72
N ILE A 210 30.64 -25.02 -4.67
CA ILE A 210 30.14 -23.91 -3.87
C ILE A 210 30.02 -22.63 -4.72
N ALA A 211 31.02 -22.31 -5.54
CA ALA A 211 30.98 -21.13 -6.41
C ALA A 211 29.84 -21.20 -7.45
N VAL A 212 29.58 -22.37 -8.03
CA VAL A 212 28.45 -22.59 -8.95
C VAL A 212 27.11 -22.38 -8.22
N ALA A 213 26.96 -22.92 -7.00
CA ALA A 213 25.74 -22.72 -6.22
C ALA A 213 25.48 -21.23 -5.90
N VAL A 214 26.52 -20.48 -5.52
CA VAL A 214 26.44 -19.03 -5.29
C VAL A 214 26.14 -18.28 -6.60
N GLY A 215 26.73 -18.70 -7.72
CA GLY A 215 26.44 -18.14 -9.04
C GLY A 215 24.98 -18.33 -9.45
N LEU A 216 24.45 -19.55 -9.30
CA LEU A 216 23.03 -19.85 -9.55
C LEU A 216 22.10 -19.04 -8.64
N PHE A 217 22.47 -18.86 -7.37
CA PHE A 217 21.72 -18.01 -6.45
C PHE A 217 21.69 -16.54 -6.90
N THR A 218 22.84 -16.01 -7.33
CA THR A 218 22.94 -14.63 -7.82
C THR A 218 22.13 -14.43 -9.10
N ILE A 219 22.17 -15.39 -10.02
CA ILE A 219 21.33 -15.41 -11.23
C ILE A 219 19.85 -15.47 -10.86
N SER A 220 19.48 -16.31 -9.89
CA SER A 220 18.10 -16.43 -9.42
C SER A 220 17.59 -15.11 -8.83
N ILE A 221 18.38 -14.39 -8.02
CA ILE A 221 18.04 -13.05 -7.53
C ILE A 221 17.84 -12.07 -8.69
N PHE A 222 18.75 -12.08 -9.66
CA PHE A 222 18.65 -11.20 -10.82
C PHE A 222 17.38 -11.47 -11.64
N LEU A 223 17.04 -12.73 -11.90
CA LEU A 223 15.81 -13.12 -12.58
C LEU A 223 14.56 -12.77 -11.76
N PHE A 224 14.59 -13.00 -10.45
CA PHE A 224 13.51 -12.64 -9.54
C PHE A 224 13.22 -11.13 -9.53
N SER A 225 14.26 -10.30 -9.54
CA SER A 225 14.11 -8.82 -9.57
C SER A 225 13.45 -8.27 -10.85
N ARG A 226 13.39 -9.08 -11.91
CA ARG A 226 12.75 -8.73 -13.19
C ARG A 226 11.40 -9.44 -13.40
N MET A 227 10.99 -10.29 -12.46
CA MET A 227 9.75 -11.03 -12.57
C MET A 227 8.58 -10.09 -12.25
N GLY A 228 7.52 -10.22 -13.06
CA GLY A 228 6.28 -9.48 -12.86
C GLY A 228 5.55 -9.85 -11.57
N GLY A 229 4.60 -9.01 -11.16
CA GLY A 229 3.81 -9.17 -9.94
C GLY A 229 2.31 -9.10 -10.19
N GLU A 230 1.56 -10.01 -9.57
CA GLU A 230 0.08 -9.98 -9.53
C GLU A 230 -0.42 -10.32 -8.12
N PHE A 231 -1.62 -9.84 -7.75
CA PHE A 231 -2.15 -10.11 -6.40
C PHE A 231 -2.51 -11.60 -6.24
N LEU A 232 -3.41 -12.07 -7.12
CA LEU A 232 -3.85 -13.46 -7.21
C LEU A 232 -4.03 -13.81 -8.69
N PRO A 233 -3.75 -15.05 -9.10
CA PRO A 233 -4.10 -15.52 -10.43
C PRO A 233 -5.60 -15.42 -10.67
N LYS A 234 -6.01 -15.17 -11.92
CA LYS A 234 -7.43 -15.13 -12.31
C LYS A 234 -8.08 -16.50 -12.06
N LEU A 235 -9.05 -16.55 -11.16
CA LEU A 235 -9.82 -17.75 -10.82
C LEU A 235 -10.82 -18.07 -11.94
N GLY A 236 -10.86 -19.31 -12.43
CA GLY A 236 -11.85 -19.74 -13.41
C GLY A 236 -13.19 -20.09 -12.75
N GLU A 237 -14.18 -19.22 -12.84
CA GLU A 237 -15.53 -19.43 -12.31
C GLU A 237 -16.41 -20.26 -13.24
N GLY A 238 -16.08 -20.29 -14.52
CA GLY A 238 -16.76 -21.08 -15.55
C GLY A 238 -17.99 -20.44 -16.17
N ASP A 239 -18.37 -19.24 -15.74
CA ASP A 239 -19.41 -18.38 -16.33
C ASP A 239 -18.81 -16.98 -16.56
N PHE A 240 -19.39 -16.22 -17.49
CA PHE A 240 -18.98 -14.84 -17.74
C PHE A 240 -20.01 -13.82 -17.20
N ALA A 241 -19.51 -12.65 -16.86
CA ALA A 241 -20.30 -11.45 -16.61
C ALA A 241 -19.81 -10.36 -17.56
N PHE A 242 -20.59 -10.05 -18.59
CA PHE A 242 -20.27 -9.00 -19.52
C PHE A 242 -20.94 -7.70 -19.07
N HIS A 243 -20.13 -6.68 -18.82
CA HIS A 243 -20.64 -5.37 -18.47
C HIS A 243 -20.92 -4.59 -19.76
N CYS A 244 -22.18 -4.22 -19.97
CA CYS A 244 -22.68 -3.51 -21.14
C CYS A 244 -23.05 -2.09 -20.72
N ILE A 245 -22.35 -1.08 -21.24
CA ILE A 245 -22.59 0.33 -20.91
C ILE A 245 -22.97 1.09 -22.18
N LEU A 246 -24.14 1.73 -22.14
CA LEU A 246 -24.64 2.62 -23.18
C LEU A 246 -24.23 4.09 -22.91
N PRO A 247 -24.36 4.98 -23.90
CA PRO A 247 -24.13 6.41 -23.69
C PRO A 247 -24.99 7.00 -22.57
N GLN A 248 -24.45 8.01 -21.89
CA GLN A 248 -25.13 8.72 -20.82
C GLN A 248 -26.44 9.36 -21.29
N GLY A 249 -27.50 9.23 -20.48
CA GLY A 249 -28.84 9.73 -20.82
C GLY A 249 -29.68 8.78 -21.69
N THR A 250 -29.20 7.56 -21.95
CA THR A 250 -30.00 6.54 -22.64
C THR A 250 -31.21 6.13 -21.79
N SER A 251 -32.38 5.98 -22.40
CA SER A 251 -33.59 5.55 -21.70
C SER A 251 -33.51 4.07 -21.28
N LEU A 252 -34.17 3.72 -20.19
CA LEU A 252 -34.25 2.32 -19.75
C LEU A 252 -34.80 1.39 -20.84
N SER A 253 -35.77 1.85 -21.63
CA SER A 253 -36.33 1.08 -22.75
C SER A 253 -35.28 0.76 -23.80
N GLN A 254 -34.46 1.74 -24.19
CA GLN A 254 -33.38 1.55 -25.15
C GLN A 254 -32.27 0.65 -24.60
N SER A 255 -31.93 0.79 -23.31
CA SER A 255 -30.98 -0.11 -22.63
C SER A 255 -31.44 -1.56 -22.67
N LEU A 256 -32.73 -1.80 -22.37
CA LEU A 256 -33.32 -3.14 -22.42
C LEU A 256 -33.30 -3.73 -23.84
N GLU A 257 -33.66 -2.94 -24.85
CA GLU A 257 -33.61 -3.37 -26.26
C GLU A 257 -32.18 -3.78 -26.67
N THR A 258 -31.21 -2.93 -26.37
CA THR A 258 -29.80 -3.13 -26.73
C THR A 258 -29.19 -4.32 -25.98
N SER A 259 -29.47 -4.43 -24.67
CA SER A 259 -29.09 -5.59 -23.85
C SER A 259 -29.68 -6.89 -24.41
N MET A 260 -30.95 -6.86 -24.85
CA MET A 260 -31.60 -8.03 -25.45
C MET A 260 -30.99 -8.40 -26.80
N GLN A 261 -30.57 -7.42 -27.60
CA GLN A 261 -29.82 -7.67 -28.84
C GLN A 261 -28.47 -8.33 -28.54
N ALA A 262 -27.69 -7.78 -27.60
CA ALA A 262 -26.43 -8.38 -27.17
C ALA A 262 -26.62 -9.81 -26.63
N SER A 263 -27.66 -10.01 -25.81
CA SER A 263 -28.01 -11.32 -25.26
C SER A 263 -28.34 -12.35 -26.34
N LYS A 264 -29.02 -11.95 -27.42
CA LYS A 264 -29.31 -12.82 -28.57
C LYS A 264 -28.04 -13.23 -29.30
N ILE A 265 -27.15 -12.28 -29.60
CA ILE A 265 -25.87 -12.55 -30.25
C ILE A 265 -25.03 -13.54 -29.43
N ILE A 266 -24.90 -13.31 -28.12
CA ILE A 266 -24.16 -14.22 -27.23
C ILE A 266 -24.84 -15.60 -27.19
N LYS A 267 -26.17 -15.65 -27.23
CA LYS A 267 -26.91 -16.91 -27.17
C LYS A 267 -26.78 -17.78 -28.44
N GLU A 268 -26.30 -17.22 -29.55
CA GLU A 268 -25.99 -17.98 -30.78
C GLU A 268 -24.79 -18.91 -30.62
N PHE A 269 -23.91 -18.65 -29.64
CA PHE A 269 -22.79 -19.53 -29.34
C PHE A 269 -23.29 -20.84 -28.71
N ASP A 270 -22.85 -21.98 -29.28
CA ASP A 270 -23.25 -23.32 -28.85
C ASP A 270 -22.87 -23.60 -27.40
N GLU A 271 -21.77 -22.99 -26.92
CA GLU A 271 -21.24 -23.10 -25.57
C GLU A 271 -22.14 -22.43 -24.51
N VAL A 272 -23.01 -21.50 -24.91
CA VAL A 272 -23.84 -20.69 -24.01
C VAL A 272 -25.15 -21.40 -23.65
N LYS A 273 -25.37 -21.64 -22.36
CA LYS A 273 -26.62 -22.22 -21.83
C LYS A 273 -27.70 -21.17 -21.66
N MET A 274 -27.41 -20.03 -21.05
CA MET A 274 -28.37 -18.96 -20.78
C MET A 274 -27.67 -17.61 -20.70
N VAL A 275 -28.37 -16.54 -21.07
CA VAL A 275 -27.92 -15.16 -20.83
C VAL A 275 -29.00 -14.43 -20.03
N VAL A 276 -28.60 -13.73 -18.98
CA VAL A 276 -29.49 -12.96 -18.10
C VAL A 276 -28.96 -11.53 -17.99
N GLY A 277 -29.68 -10.56 -18.54
CA GLY A 277 -29.36 -9.15 -18.38
C GLY A 277 -30.01 -8.54 -17.15
N LYS A 278 -29.21 -7.88 -16.31
CA LYS A 278 -29.67 -7.05 -15.18
C LYS A 278 -29.40 -5.59 -15.52
N THR A 279 -30.43 -4.81 -15.79
CA THR A 279 -30.30 -3.40 -16.21
C THR A 279 -30.75 -2.47 -15.09
N GLY A 280 -29.95 -1.46 -14.76
CA GLY A 280 -30.20 -0.56 -13.63
C GLY A 280 -30.13 -1.22 -12.24
N ALA A 281 -30.55 -0.47 -11.22
CA ALA A 281 -30.52 -0.90 -9.83
C ALA A 281 -31.71 -1.82 -9.48
N GLY A 282 -31.46 -2.78 -8.58
CA GLY A 282 -32.52 -3.61 -8.00
C GLY A 282 -33.34 -2.87 -6.94
N GLU A 283 -34.52 -3.41 -6.58
CA GLU A 283 -35.38 -2.84 -5.53
C GLU A 283 -34.67 -2.74 -4.17
N ILE A 284 -33.78 -3.70 -3.88
CA ILE A 284 -32.86 -3.63 -2.75
C ILE A 284 -31.59 -2.95 -3.26
N PRO A 285 -31.26 -1.73 -2.78
CA PRO A 285 -30.16 -0.91 -3.31
C PRO A 285 -28.80 -1.40 -2.80
N THR A 286 -28.49 -2.66 -3.06
CA THR A 286 -27.16 -3.27 -2.82
C THR A 286 -26.17 -2.92 -3.93
N ASP A 287 -26.68 -2.55 -5.11
CA ASP A 287 -25.91 -2.15 -6.29
C ASP A 287 -26.56 -0.92 -6.96
N PRO A 288 -25.98 0.28 -6.82
CA PRO A 288 -26.51 1.50 -7.40
C PRO A 288 -26.11 1.64 -8.88
N MET A 289 -26.60 0.73 -9.73
CA MET A 289 -26.29 0.74 -11.16
C MET A 289 -27.22 1.70 -11.94
N PRO A 290 -26.70 2.55 -12.84
CA PRO A 290 -27.53 3.48 -13.59
C PRO A 290 -28.34 2.79 -14.71
N PRO A 291 -29.42 3.42 -15.22
CA PRO A 291 -30.31 2.82 -16.23
C PRO A 291 -29.65 2.47 -17.57
N GLU A 292 -28.55 3.12 -17.92
CA GLU A 292 -27.75 2.89 -19.13
C GLU A 292 -26.73 1.75 -19.00
N ALA A 293 -26.60 1.15 -17.81
CA ALA A 293 -25.71 0.03 -17.57
C ALA A 293 -26.48 -1.28 -17.37
N THR A 294 -25.92 -2.35 -17.95
CA THR A 294 -26.47 -3.71 -17.87
C THR A 294 -25.37 -4.72 -17.58
N ASP A 295 -25.57 -5.54 -16.55
CA ASP A 295 -24.75 -6.73 -16.31
C ASP A 295 -25.38 -7.93 -17.03
N LEU A 296 -24.71 -8.42 -18.07
CA LEU A 296 -25.08 -9.65 -18.80
C LEU A 296 -24.40 -10.85 -18.16
N MET A 297 -25.14 -11.65 -17.39
CA MET A 297 -24.66 -12.91 -16.84
C MET A 297 -24.83 -14.03 -17.86
N ILE A 298 -23.71 -14.54 -18.35
CA ILE A 298 -23.63 -15.56 -19.41
C ILE A 298 -23.28 -16.87 -18.73
N ILE A 299 -24.27 -17.75 -18.62
CA ILE A 299 -24.12 -19.08 -18.04
C ILE A 299 -23.72 -20.04 -19.15
N LEU A 300 -22.58 -20.70 -18.98
CA LEU A 300 -22.01 -21.61 -19.96
C LEU A 300 -22.43 -23.06 -19.69
N LYS A 301 -22.34 -23.90 -20.72
CA LYS A 301 -22.38 -25.35 -20.55
C LYS A 301 -21.07 -25.83 -19.91
N PRO A 302 -21.07 -26.99 -19.22
CA PRO A 302 -19.83 -27.63 -18.79
C PRO A 302 -18.84 -27.75 -19.96
N GLN A 303 -17.55 -27.51 -19.70
CA GLN A 303 -16.52 -27.49 -20.74
C GLN A 303 -16.39 -28.80 -21.53
N ASP A 304 -16.71 -29.93 -20.89
CA ASP A 304 -16.74 -31.26 -21.54
C ASP A 304 -17.84 -31.38 -22.62
N GLU A 305 -18.85 -30.52 -22.60
CA GLU A 305 -19.94 -30.47 -23.59
C GLU A 305 -19.65 -29.50 -24.76
N TRP A 306 -18.51 -28.81 -24.74
CA TRP A 306 -18.17 -27.84 -25.79
C TRP A 306 -17.79 -28.58 -27.09
N LYS A 307 -18.38 -28.17 -28.21
CA LYS A 307 -18.11 -28.78 -29.53
C LYS A 307 -16.68 -28.50 -30.01
N THR A 308 -16.09 -27.41 -29.53
CA THR A 308 -14.74 -26.98 -29.88
C THR A 308 -13.85 -26.90 -28.63
N LYS A 309 -12.58 -27.30 -28.75
CA LYS A 309 -11.60 -27.23 -27.65
C LYS A 309 -11.01 -25.82 -27.54
N LYS A 310 -11.86 -24.83 -27.28
CA LYS A 310 -11.46 -23.43 -27.08
C LYS A 310 -11.14 -23.17 -25.62
N SER A 311 -10.25 -22.21 -25.38
CA SER A 311 -10.03 -21.67 -24.04
C SER A 311 -11.15 -20.69 -23.65
N TYR A 312 -11.28 -20.40 -22.35
CA TYR A 312 -12.22 -19.37 -21.88
C TYR A 312 -11.88 -17.99 -22.47
N ASP A 313 -10.60 -17.64 -22.55
CA ASP A 313 -10.15 -16.36 -23.10
C ASP A 313 -10.45 -16.25 -24.61
N GLU A 314 -10.25 -17.34 -25.36
CA GLU A 314 -10.60 -17.40 -26.79
C GLU A 314 -12.10 -17.20 -27.01
N LEU A 315 -12.94 -17.90 -26.23
CA LEU A 315 -14.39 -17.76 -26.33
C LEU A 315 -14.85 -16.35 -25.99
N SER A 316 -14.28 -15.76 -24.93
CA SER A 316 -14.57 -14.38 -24.53
C SER A 316 -14.19 -13.37 -25.63
N ASN A 317 -13.02 -13.52 -26.24
CA ASN A 317 -12.57 -12.64 -27.32
C ASN A 317 -13.46 -12.76 -28.56
N GLU A 318 -13.87 -13.97 -28.95
CA GLU A 318 -14.80 -14.18 -30.07
C GLU A 318 -16.19 -13.56 -29.80
N MET A 319 -16.70 -13.70 -28.57
CA MET A 319 -17.95 -13.04 -28.16
C MET A 319 -17.83 -11.53 -28.24
N MET A 320 -16.73 -10.97 -27.74
CA MET A 320 -16.45 -9.53 -27.79
C MET A 320 -16.39 -9.01 -29.23
N GLU A 321 -15.68 -9.70 -30.13
CA GLU A 321 -15.61 -9.34 -31.56
C GLU A 321 -17.00 -9.34 -32.21
N LYS A 322 -17.87 -10.30 -31.87
CA LYS A 322 -19.26 -10.33 -32.37
C LYS A 322 -20.12 -9.20 -31.81
N LEU A 323 -19.83 -8.70 -30.62
CA LEU A 323 -20.56 -7.61 -29.98
C LEU A 323 -20.20 -6.24 -30.54
N GLU A 324 -19.06 -6.09 -31.22
CA GLU A 324 -18.65 -4.83 -31.88
C GLU A 324 -19.63 -4.34 -32.96
N VAL A 325 -20.52 -5.22 -33.44
CA VAL A 325 -21.60 -4.89 -34.37
C VAL A 325 -22.58 -3.87 -33.79
N ILE A 326 -22.69 -3.76 -32.45
CA ILE A 326 -23.58 -2.82 -31.78
C ILE A 326 -22.85 -1.49 -31.57
N PRO A 327 -23.16 -0.43 -32.34
CA PRO A 327 -22.41 0.81 -32.29
C PRO A 327 -22.68 1.59 -30.99
N GLY A 328 -21.65 2.23 -30.45
CA GLY A 328 -21.76 3.13 -29.30
C GLY A 328 -21.95 2.45 -27.95
N VAL A 329 -21.81 1.11 -27.89
CA VAL A 329 -21.88 0.33 -26.65
C VAL A 329 -20.50 -0.13 -26.24
N PHE A 330 -20.17 0.05 -24.97
CA PHE A 330 -18.95 -0.51 -24.40
C PHE A 330 -19.26 -1.86 -23.74
N PHE A 331 -18.54 -2.89 -24.18
CA PHE A 331 -18.60 -4.21 -23.56
C PHE A 331 -17.29 -4.49 -22.82
N GLU A 332 -17.41 -5.10 -21.65
CA GLU A 332 -16.26 -5.56 -20.88
C GLU A 332 -16.51 -6.98 -20.38
N ALA A 333 -15.61 -7.89 -20.71
CA ALA A 333 -15.66 -9.27 -20.25
C ALA A 333 -15.05 -9.41 -18.85
N ASN A 334 -15.85 -9.89 -17.91
CA ASN A 334 -15.44 -10.23 -16.54
C ASN A 334 -16.05 -11.58 -16.12
N GLN A 335 -15.80 -11.97 -14.87
CA GLN A 335 -16.46 -13.11 -14.24
C GLN A 335 -17.33 -12.64 -13.06
N PRO A 336 -18.44 -13.32 -12.75
CA PRO A 336 -19.42 -12.86 -11.76
C PRO A 336 -18.84 -12.51 -10.38
N ILE A 337 -18.05 -13.39 -9.77
CA ILE A 337 -17.46 -13.19 -8.43
C ILE A 337 -16.30 -12.22 -8.53
N GLN A 338 -15.42 -12.33 -9.52
CA GLN A 338 -14.31 -11.40 -9.75
C GLN A 338 -14.82 -9.95 -9.87
N MET A 339 -15.83 -9.72 -10.70
CA MET A 339 -16.43 -8.40 -10.90
C MET A 339 -16.96 -7.81 -9.59
N ARG A 340 -17.72 -8.61 -8.82
CA ARG A 340 -18.29 -8.17 -7.55
C ARG A 340 -17.26 -7.99 -6.46
N PHE A 341 -16.20 -8.80 -6.47
CA PHE A 341 -15.10 -8.68 -5.55
C PHE A 341 -14.31 -7.40 -5.80
N ASN A 342 -13.95 -7.11 -7.05
CA ASN A 342 -13.29 -5.87 -7.45
C ASN A 342 -14.12 -4.64 -7.03
N GLU A 343 -15.43 -4.67 -7.33
CA GLU A 343 -16.36 -3.59 -7.02
C GLU A 343 -16.50 -3.35 -5.51
N LEU A 344 -16.69 -4.39 -4.71
CA LEU A 344 -16.79 -4.27 -3.26
C LEU A 344 -15.48 -3.81 -2.60
N MET A 345 -14.35 -4.19 -3.17
CA MET A 345 -13.04 -3.89 -2.59
C MET A 345 -12.59 -2.45 -2.86
N THR A 346 -12.77 -1.98 -4.08
CA THR A 346 -12.14 -0.73 -4.54
C THR A 346 -13.14 0.26 -5.11
N GLY A 347 -14.41 -0.13 -5.22
CA GLY A 347 -15.45 0.65 -5.90
C GLY A 347 -15.28 0.67 -7.42
N ILE A 348 -14.46 -0.22 -7.98
CA ILE A 348 -14.08 -0.28 -9.39
C ILE A 348 -14.19 -1.73 -9.86
N ARG A 349 -14.73 -1.96 -11.06
CA ARG A 349 -14.99 -3.31 -11.58
C ARG A 349 -13.77 -3.90 -12.31
N GLN A 350 -12.95 -3.05 -12.91
CA GLN A 350 -11.73 -3.43 -13.64
C GLN A 350 -10.59 -3.87 -12.71
N ASP A 351 -9.64 -4.64 -13.25
CA ASP A 351 -8.46 -5.13 -12.53
C ASP A 351 -7.59 -3.98 -11.99
N VAL A 352 -7.50 -2.87 -12.73
CA VAL A 352 -6.72 -1.69 -12.34
C VAL A 352 -7.51 -0.40 -12.63
N ALA A 353 -7.32 0.61 -11.79
CA ALA A 353 -7.81 1.95 -12.08
C ALA A 353 -6.81 3.04 -11.72
N VAL A 354 -6.66 4.01 -12.62
CA VAL A 354 -6.00 5.28 -12.33
C VAL A 354 -7.05 6.26 -11.82
N LYS A 355 -7.02 6.55 -10.52
CA LYS A 355 -7.87 7.53 -9.84
C LYS A 355 -7.22 8.91 -9.94
N ILE A 356 -8.02 9.92 -10.27
CA ILE A 356 -7.62 11.33 -10.31
C ILE A 356 -8.51 12.07 -9.32
N PHE A 357 -7.91 12.69 -8.31
CA PHE A 357 -8.60 13.50 -7.31
C PHE A 357 -8.51 14.98 -7.66
N GLY A 358 -9.55 15.75 -7.32
CA GLY A 358 -9.61 17.20 -7.56
C GLY A 358 -11.02 17.76 -7.33
N GLU A 359 -11.17 19.09 -7.24
CA GLU A 359 -12.45 19.73 -6.90
C GLU A 359 -13.38 19.93 -8.10
N ASP A 360 -12.83 20.31 -9.26
CA ASP A 360 -13.59 20.64 -10.48
C ASP A 360 -13.76 19.42 -11.41
N LEU A 361 -15.01 19.07 -11.72
CA LEU A 361 -15.38 17.87 -12.50
C LEU A 361 -14.97 17.97 -13.98
N ASP A 362 -15.02 19.17 -14.56
CA ASP A 362 -14.63 19.39 -15.95
C ASP A 362 -13.12 19.20 -16.14
N SER A 363 -12.34 19.75 -15.22
CA SER A 363 -10.88 19.53 -15.16
C SER A 363 -10.54 18.06 -14.97
N LEU A 364 -11.26 17.35 -14.07
CA LEU A 364 -11.09 15.92 -13.87
C LEU A 364 -11.34 15.13 -15.17
N LEU A 365 -12.41 15.45 -15.90
CA LEU A 365 -12.73 14.80 -17.18
C LEU A 365 -11.66 15.05 -18.24
N VAL A 366 -11.10 16.26 -18.31
CA VAL A 366 -9.99 16.59 -19.23
C VAL A 366 -8.75 15.74 -18.90
N TYR A 367 -8.36 15.65 -17.63
CA TYR A 367 -7.19 14.84 -17.23
C TYR A 367 -7.43 13.35 -17.40
N ALA A 368 -8.65 12.87 -17.14
CA ALA A 368 -9.00 11.46 -17.34
C ALA A 368 -8.94 11.06 -18.82
N ASN A 369 -9.43 11.91 -19.73
CA ASN A 369 -9.32 11.64 -21.17
C ASN A 369 -7.85 11.66 -21.66
N LYS A 370 -7.01 12.55 -21.11
CA LYS A 370 -5.56 12.53 -21.38
C LYS A 370 -4.92 11.25 -20.87
N ALA A 371 -5.24 10.84 -19.64
CA ALA A 371 -4.74 9.60 -19.06
C ALA A 371 -5.19 8.38 -19.88
N ASN A 372 -6.44 8.34 -20.32
CA ASN A 372 -6.99 7.31 -21.20
C ASN A 372 -6.18 7.15 -22.50
N ALA A 373 -5.90 8.26 -23.18
CA ALA A 373 -5.09 8.24 -24.42
C ALA A 373 -3.68 7.69 -24.19
N ILE A 374 -3.07 7.95 -23.03
CA ILE A 374 -1.75 7.43 -22.67
C ILE A 374 -1.83 5.95 -22.33
N ILE A 375 -2.81 5.53 -21.53
CA ILE A 375 -2.99 4.12 -21.11
C ILE A 375 -3.23 3.23 -22.34
N GLN A 376 -3.95 3.71 -23.36
CA GLN A 376 -4.13 3.00 -24.64
C GLN A 376 -2.82 2.67 -25.37
N THR A 377 -1.74 3.41 -25.13
CA THR A 377 -0.43 3.15 -25.75
C THR A 377 0.41 2.10 -25.02
N VAL A 378 -0.04 1.66 -23.85
CA VAL A 378 0.71 0.70 -23.02
C VAL A 378 0.33 -0.71 -23.43
N GLU A 379 1.33 -1.49 -23.82
CA GLU A 379 1.15 -2.89 -24.15
C GLU A 379 0.64 -3.65 -22.91
N GLY A 380 -0.39 -4.48 -23.09
CA GLY A 380 -0.99 -5.28 -22.02
C GLY A 380 -2.13 -4.61 -21.24
N ALA A 381 -2.44 -3.34 -21.50
CA ALA A 381 -3.69 -2.72 -21.05
C ALA A 381 -4.80 -2.95 -22.08
N THR A 382 -5.98 -3.39 -21.66
CA THR A 382 -7.18 -3.39 -22.52
C THR A 382 -7.63 -1.95 -22.80
N ALA A 383 -8.56 -1.76 -23.73
CA ALA A 383 -9.17 -0.46 -23.98
C ALA A 383 -9.65 0.17 -22.65
N PRO A 384 -9.01 1.26 -22.17
CA PRO A 384 -9.37 1.87 -20.91
C PRO A 384 -10.71 2.59 -21.03
N GLN A 385 -11.40 2.64 -19.90
CA GLN A 385 -12.68 3.29 -19.75
C GLN A 385 -12.58 4.44 -18.75
N VAL A 386 -12.94 5.63 -19.20
CA VAL A 386 -13.10 6.79 -18.33
C VAL A 386 -14.48 6.74 -17.69
N GLU A 387 -14.53 6.87 -16.36
CA GLU A 387 -15.77 7.05 -15.62
C GLU A 387 -16.54 8.27 -16.15
N ARG A 388 -17.80 8.07 -16.56
CA ARG A 388 -18.60 9.13 -17.16
C ARG A 388 -19.31 9.94 -16.06
N VAL A 389 -18.70 11.06 -15.68
CA VAL A 389 -19.24 11.96 -14.63
C VAL A 389 -20.13 13.09 -15.16
N ALA A 390 -20.10 13.36 -16.47
CA ALA A 390 -20.81 14.48 -17.11
C ALA A 390 -21.50 14.06 -18.41
N GLY A 391 -22.47 14.86 -18.85
CA GLY A 391 -23.15 14.68 -20.15
C GLY A 391 -24.57 14.12 -20.05
N LEU A 392 -25.20 14.14 -18.87
CA LEU A 392 -26.60 13.76 -18.73
C LEU A 392 -27.49 14.95 -19.16
N PRO A 393 -28.28 14.85 -20.24
CA PRO A 393 -29.23 15.89 -20.61
C PRO A 393 -30.35 15.98 -19.55
N GLN A 394 -30.52 17.16 -18.97
CA GLN A 394 -31.55 17.45 -17.97
C GLN A 394 -32.41 18.62 -18.44
N ILE A 395 -33.72 18.53 -18.19
CA ILE A 395 -34.61 19.69 -18.30
C ILE A 395 -34.40 20.52 -17.03
N ASN A 396 -33.76 21.68 -17.17
CA ASN A 396 -33.45 22.55 -16.05
C ASN A 396 -34.48 23.68 -15.96
N ILE A 397 -35.21 23.75 -14.84
CA ILE A 397 -36.20 24.79 -14.55
C ILE A 397 -35.54 25.84 -13.67
N GLU A 398 -35.15 26.97 -14.26
CA GLU A 398 -34.51 28.08 -13.57
C GLU A 398 -35.56 29.13 -13.16
N TYR A 399 -35.95 29.11 -11.90
CA TYR A 399 -37.00 29.98 -11.36
C TYR A 399 -36.61 31.46 -11.34
N ASP A 400 -37.42 32.31 -11.97
CA ASP A 400 -37.30 33.76 -11.87
C ASP A 400 -38.06 34.25 -10.63
N ARG A 401 -37.33 34.41 -9.52
CA ARG A 401 -37.88 34.83 -8.23
C ARG A 401 -38.61 36.18 -8.31
N THR A 402 -38.23 37.06 -9.23
CA THR A 402 -38.85 38.38 -9.39
C THR A 402 -40.25 38.23 -9.99
N ARG A 403 -40.38 37.42 -11.04
CA ARG A 403 -41.68 37.13 -11.67
C ARG A 403 -42.60 36.35 -10.72
N ILE A 404 -42.05 35.35 -10.03
CA ILE A 404 -42.78 34.57 -9.01
C ILE A 404 -43.37 35.50 -7.93
N ALA A 405 -42.57 36.45 -7.43
CA ALA A 405 -43.02 37.41 -6.42
C ALA A 405 -44.13 38.34 -6.93
N ASN A 406 -44.07 38.79 -8.19
CA ASN A 406 -45.11 39.62 -8.80
C ASN A 406 -46.46 38.91 -8.90
N TYR A 407 -46.45 37.58 -9.04
CA TYR A 407 -47.64 36.74 -9.06
C TYR A 407 -48.06 36.23 -7.67
N GLY A 408 -47.31 36.57 -6.61
CA GLY A 408 -47.61 36.16 -5.24
C GLY A 408 -47.45 34.65 -5.00
N LEU A 409 -46.64 33.96 -5.80
CA LEU A 409 -46.43 32.51 -5.74
C LEU A 409 -45.21 32.14 -4.88
N ASN A 410 -45.16 30.91 -4.39
CA ASN A 410 -43.99 30.34 -3.71
C ASN A 410 -43.27 29.31 -4.62
N VAL A 411 -41.94 29.34 -4.64
CA VAL A 411 -41.10 28.37 -5.36
C VAL A 411 -41.41 26.93 -4.92
N GLN A 412 -41.72 26.71 -3.63
CA GLN A 412 -42.07 25.39 -3.12
C GLN A 412 -43.37 24.86 -3.74
N GLU A 413 -44.40 25.71 -3.85
CA GLU A 413 -45.68 25.34 -4.45
C GLU A 413 -45.52 24.99 -5.93
N ILE A 414 -44.72 25.76 -6.66
CA ILE A 414 -44.42 25.50 -8.08
C ILE A 414 -43.68 24.16 -8.22
N ASN A 415 -42.67 23.90 -7.38
CA ASN A 415 -41.96 22.60 -7.36
C ASN A 415 -42.89 21.43 -7.01
N ASP A 416 -43.82 21.61 -6.08
CA ASP A 416 -44.81 20.60 -5.71
C ASP A 416 -45.74 20.27 -6.88
N ILE A 417 -46.15 21.28 -7.65
CA ILE A 417 -46.98 21.08 -8.86
C ILE A 417 -46.17 20.35 -9.95
N VAL A 418 -44.95 20.80 -10.23
CA VAL A 418 -44.07 20.17 -11.24
C VAL A 418 -43.77 18.72 -10.88
N SER A 419 -43.39 18.44 -9.63
CA SER A 419 -43.11 17.08 -9.17
C SER A 419 -44.36 16.18 -9.21
N THR A 420 -45.52 16.70 -8.82
CA THR A 420 -46.80 15.96 -8.92
C THR A 420 -47.14 15.68 -10.37
N ALA A 421 -46.99 16.66 -11.27
CA ALA A 421 -47.35 16.53 -12.67
C ALA A 421 -46.48 15.50 -13.43
N PHE A 422 -45.15 15.56 -13.24
CA PHE A 422 -44.20 14.80 -14.06
C PHE A 422 -43.67 13.53 -13.38
N ALA A 423 -43.17 13.64 -12.14
CA ALA A 423 -42.61 12.50 -11.39
C ALA A 423 -43.71 11.63 -10.76
N GLY A 424 -44.85 12.25 -10.44
CA GLY A 424 -45.97 11.62 -9.78
C GLY A 424 -45.80 11.62 -8.26
N LYS A 425 -46.73 12.26 -7.56
CA LYS A 425 -46.70 12.33 -6.09
C LYS A 425 -47.65 11.28 -5.51
N SER A 426 -47.20 10.55 -4.49
CA SER A 426 -48.05 9.61 -3.77
C SER A 426 -49.17 10.37 -3.05
N ALA A 427 -50.41 10.07 -3.41
CA ALA A 427 -51.62 10.59 -2.76
C ALA A 427 -52.09 9.68 -1.61
N GLY A 428 -51.56 8.47 -1.52
CA GLY A 428 -51.90 7.51 -0.50
C GLY A 428 -51.39 6.11 -0.84
N VAL A 429 -51.84 5.14 -0.05
CA VAL A 429 -51.45 3.74 -0.18
C VAL A 429 -52.72 2.90 -0.21
N ILE A 430 -52.80 1.98 -1.17
CA ILE A 430 -53.85 0.98 -1.27
C ILE A 430 -53.30 -0.32 -0.70
N TYR A 431 -54.04 -0.89 0.26
CA TYR A 431 -53.72 -2.18 0.86
C TYR A 431 -54.63 -3.25 0.27
N GLU A 432 -54.02 -4.28 -0.30
CA GLU A 432 -54.71 -5.49 -0.75
C GLU A 432 -54.20 -6.68 0.07
N ASN A 433 -54.89 -6.97 1.18
CA ASN A 433 -54.43 -7.89 2.21
C ASN A 433 -53.07 -7.48 2.78
N GLU A 434 -52.01 -8.27 2.54
CA GLU A 434 -50.63 -7.99 2.95
C GLU A 434 -49.83 -7.19 1.90
N ARG A 435 -50.37 -7.01 0.69
CA ARG A 435 -49.70 -6.26 -0.38
C ARG A 435 -50.00 -4.77 -0.26
N ARG A 436 -48.99 -3.96 -0.56
CA ARG A 436 -49.03 -2.50 -0.47
C ARG A 436 -48.73 -1.90 -1.84
N PHE A 437 -49.62 -1.02 -2.32
CA PHE A 437 -49.45 -0.29 -3.57
C PHE A 437 -49.54 1.20 -3.33
N ASP A 438 -48.65 1.99 -3.93
CA ASP A 438 -48.74 3.44 -3.85
C ASP A 438 -49.77 3.96 -4.86
N LEU A 439 -50.71 4.79 -4.40
CA LEU A 439 -51.63 5.54 -5.26
C LEU A 439 -50.94 6.85 -5.65
N VAL A 440 -50.68 7.05 -6.94
CA VAL A 440 -49.91 8.19 -7.44
C VAL A 440 -50.78 9.09 -8.32
N VAL A 441 -50.69 10.40 -8.12
CA VAL A 441 -51.28 11.42 -9.00
C VAL A 441 -50.20 11.96 -9.92
N ARG A 442 -50.44 11.93 -11.22
CA ARG A 442 -49.56 12.46 -12.28
C ARG A 442 -50.37 12.84 -13.51
N LEU A 443 -49.80 13.68 -14.38
CA LEU A 443 -50.42 13.99 -15.68
C LEU A 443 -50.44 12.77 -16.60
N ASP A 444 -51.38 12.78 -17.52
CA ASP A 444 -51.44 11.81 -18.60
C ASP A 444 -50.16 11.90 -19.47
N GLU A 445 -49.72 10.78 -20.03
CA GLU A 445 -48.46 10.65 -20.77
C GLU A 445 -48.36 11.64 -21.94
N ALA A 446 -49.48 11.91 -22.62
CA ALA A 446 -49.56 12.85 -23.73
C ALA A 446 -49.22 14.31 -23.36
N HIS A 447 -49.26 14.67 -22.08
CA HIS A 447 -49.02 16.04 -21.58
C HIS A 447 -47.76 16.13 -20.70
N ARG A 448 -46.83 15.18 -20.82
CA ARG A 448 -45.59 15.16 -20.01
C ARG A 448 -44.37 14.56 -20.71
N SER A 449 -44.40 14.49 -22.04
CA SER A 449 -43.39 13.79 -22.84
C SER A 449 -42.30 14.72 -23.38
N SER A 450 -42.60 16.01 -23.49
CA SER A 450 -41.75 17.01 -24.14
C SER A 450 -41.37 18.16 -23.19
N ILE A 451 -40.35 18.93 -23.56
CA ILE A 451 -39.97 20.15 -22.84
C ILE A 451 -41.05 21.23 -22.96
N GLU A 452 -41.78 21.25 -24.08
CA GLU A 452 -42.91 22.13 -24.32
C GLU A 452 -44.04 21.86 -23.31
N ASP A 453 -44.28 20.60 -22.95
CA ASP A 453 -45.26 20.23 -21.92
C ASP A 453 -44.86 20.81 -20.55
N VAL A 454 -43.57 20.80 -20.22
CA VAL A 454 -43.04 21.41 -18.98
C VAL A 454 -43.22 22.93 -19.02
N SER A 455 -42.92 23.56 -20.16
CA SER A 455 -43.04 25.02 -20.34
C SER A 455 -44.49 25.52 -20.29
N ASN A 456 -45.43 24.71 -20.78
CA ASN A 456 -46.85 25.01 -20.85
C ASN A 456 -47.65 24.49 -19.64
N LEU A 457 -46.98 23.92 -18.63
CA LEU A 457 -47.62 23.48 -17.40
C LEU A 457 -48.34 24.65 -16.72
N PHE A 458 -49.65 24.53 -16.51
CA PHE A 458 -50.45 25.55 -15.85
C PHE A 458 -50.24 25.57 -14.34
N ILE A 459 -49.88 26.73 -13.81
CA ILE A 459 -49.73 27.03 -12.39
C ILE A 459 -50.92 27.89 -11.96
N PRO A 460 -51.70 27.48 -10.94
CA PRO A 460 -52.80 28.28 -10.42
C PRO A 460 -52.28 29.46 -9.60
N LEU A 461 -52.91 30.61 -9.78
CA LEU A 461 -52.67 31.82 -9.01
C LEU A 461 -53.61 31.90 -7.79
N PRO A 462 -53.25 32.65 -6.73
CA PRO A 462 -54.10 32.82 -5.55
C PRO A 462 -55.49 33.41 -5.85
N ASN A 463 -55.65 34.11 -6.99
CA ASN A 463 -56.89 34.71 -7.45
C ASN A 463 -57.78 33.75 -8.29
N GLY A 464 -57.33 32.51 -8.55
CA GLY A 464 -58.05 31.50 -9.33
C GLY A 464 -57.71 31.46 -10.83
N ASP A 465 -56.93 32.43 -11.34
CA ASP A 465 -56.42 32.40 -12.71
C ASP A 465 -55.28 31.36 -12.86
N GLN A 466 -54.90 31.03 -14.09
CA GLN A 466 -53.78 30.12 -14.37
C GLN A 466 -52.78 30.75 -15.33
N ILE A 467 -51.50 30.51 -15.09
CA ILE A 467 -50.40 30.95 -15.97
C ILE A 467 -49.50 29.76 -16.33
N PRO A 468 -48.89 29.74 -17.53
CA PRO A 468 -47.94 28.71 -17.87
C PRO A 468 -46.62 28.91 -17.11
N LEU A 469 -45.91 27.82 -16.82
CA LEU A 469 -44.65 27.82 -16.06
C LEU A 469 -43.58 28.73 -16.67
N SER A 470 -43.54 28.85 -17.99
CA SER A 470 -42.64 29.76 -18.73
C SER A 470 -42.77 31.25 -18.36
N GLN A 471 -43.88 31.68 -17.76
CA GLN A 471 -44.02 33.07 -17.27
C GLN A 471 -43.22 33.32 -15.99
N VAL A 472 -42.85 32.27 -15.25
CA VAL A 472 -42.21 32.35 -13.93
C VAL A 472 -40.89 31.58 -13.81
N ALA A 473 -40.50 30.84 -14.85
CA ALA A 473 -39.23 30.14 -14.93
C ALA A 473 -38.70 30.09 -16.37
N ASN A 474 -37.37 30.00 -16.52
CA ASN A 474 -36.74 29.65 -17.79
C ASN A 474 -36.53 28.14 -17.83
N ILE A 475 -37.01 27.48 -18.88
CA ILE A 475 -36.93 26.02 -19.04
C ILE A 475 -36.04 25.73 -20.25
N ASP A 476 -34.88 25.13 -20.01
CA ASP A 476 -33.91 24.81 -21.06
C ASP A 476 -33.29 23.42 -20.81
N TYR A 477 -32.80 22.79 -21.88
CA TYR A 477 -31.92 21.64 -21.75
C TYR A 477 -30.53 22.09 -21.29
N LYS A 478 -30.05 21.53 -20.18
CA LYS A 478 -28.67 21.72 -19.73
C LYS A 478 -28.03 20.35 -19.50
N LEU A 479 -26.74 20.24 -19.82
CA LEU A 479 -25.96 19.05 -19.48
C LEU A 479 -25.59 19.13 -18.00
N GLY A 480 -26.06 18.15 -17.22
CA GLY A 480 -25.72 17.98 -15.82
C GLY A 480 -24.68 16.88 -15.60
N PRO A 481 -24.13 16.79 -14.37
CA PRO A 481 -23.35 15.63 -13.97
C PRO A 481 -24.27 14.41 -13.88
N ALA A 482 -23.84 13.28 -14.45
CA ALA A 482 -24.55 12.00 -14.33
C ALA A 482 -24.36 11.39 -12.93
N GLN A 483 -23.13 11.48 -12.42
CA GLN A 483 -22.72 10.92 -11.14
C GLN A 483 -21.59 11.76 -10.54
N ILE A 484 -21.60 11.92 -9.21
CA ILE A 484 -20.50 12.57 -8.47
C ILE A 484 -19.87 11.54 -7.52
N SER A 485 -18.77 10.95 -7.96
CA SER A 485 -18.02 9.97 -7.18
C SER A 485 -17.09 10.65 -6.17
N ARG A 486 -17.11 10.16 -4.92
CA ARG A 486 -16.26 10.66 -3.83
C ARG A 486 -15.59 9.53 -3.08
N GLU A 487 -14.34 9.75 -2.67
CA GLU A 487 -13.58 8.83 -1.84
C GLU A 487 -12.84 9.65 -0.76
N GLY A 488 -13.02 9.29 0.51
CA GLY A 488 -12.50 10.09 1.64
C GLY A 488 -13.02 11.53 1.68
N GLY A 489 -14.23 11.78 1.17
CA GLY A 489 -14.85 13.11 1.09
C GLY A 489 -14.40 13.97 -0.10
N LYS A 490 -13.41 13.53 -0.88
CA LYS A 490 -12.90 14.24 -2.06
C LYS A 490 -13.55 13.72 -3.33
N ARG A 491 -13.84 14.62 -4.27
CA ARG A 491 -14.29 14.25 -5.61
C ARG A 491 -13.17 13.54 -6.37
N ARG A 492 -13.53 12.51 -7.13
CA ARG A 492 -12.61 11.74 -7.96
C ARG A 492 -13.27 11.30 -9.25
N ILE A 493 -12.43 11.08 -10.26
CA ILE A 493 -12.76 10.33 -11.47
C ILE A 493 -11.74 9.20 -11.60
N TYR A 494 -12.11 8.07 -12.19
CA TYR A 494 -11.13 7.03 -12.51
C TYR A 494 -11.11 6.67 -13.99
N VAL A 495 -9.97 6.13 -14.41
CA VAL A 495 -9.78 5.47 -15.71
C VAL A 495 -9.47 4.00 -15.42
N GLY A 496 -10.44 3.13 -15.66
CA GLY A 496 -10.36 1.69 -15.39
C GLY A 496 -9.92 0.91 -16.62
N PHE A 497 -9.12 -0.13 -16.44
CA PHE A 497 -8.73 -1.06 -17.51
C PHE A 497 -8.35 -2.43 -16.93
N ASN A 498 -8.46 -3.46 -17.76
CA ASN A 498 -8.01 -4.80 -17.42
C ASN A 498 -6.61 -5.04 -17.97
N VAL A 499 -5.89 -5.99 -17.36
CA VAL A 499 -4.55 -6.37 -17.80
C VAL A 499 -4.62 -7.73 -18.49
N GLN A 500 -4.05 -7.81 -19.70
CA GLN A 500 -4.02 -9.02 -20.52
C GLN A 500 -2.63 -9.22 -21.14
N GLY A 501 -2.13 -10.45 -21.14
CA GLY A 501 -0.84 -10.80 -21.74
C GLY A 501 0.42 -10.29 -21.02
N ARG A 502 0.27 -9.52 -19.94
CA ARG A 502 1.35 -9.03 -19.06
C ARG A 502 0.90 -9.05 -17.59
N ASP A 503 1.84 -8.84 -16.66
CA ASP A 503 1.53 -8.75 -15.23
C ASP A 503 1.06 -7.35 -14.79
N VAL A 504 0.27 -7.31 -13.72
CA VAL A 504 -0.36 -6.08 -13.21
C VAL A 504 0.69 -5.06 -12.74
N ALA A 505 1.74 -5.51 -12.04
CA ALA A 505 2.73 -4.60 -11.49
C ALA A 505 3.53 -3.87 -12.57
N SER A 506 4.02 -4.58 -13.59
CA SER A 506 4.79 -4.00 -14.69
C SER A 506 3.97 -2.99 -15.50
N VAL A 507 2.71 -3.32 -15.81
CA VAL A 507 1.82 -2.43 -16.57
C VAL A 507 1.54 -1.15 -15.79
N VAL A 508 1.26 -1.24 -14.49
CA VAL A 508 0.99 -0.06 -13.66
C VAL A 508 2.23 0.81 -13.47
N ASN A 509 3.40 0.21 -13.27
CA ASN A 509 4.65 0.97 -13.15
C ASN A 509 4.97 1.73 -14.45
N GLU A 510 4.78 1.10 -15.62
CA GLU A 510 4.94 1.77 -16.92
C GLU A 510 3.94 2.92 -17.10
N ILE A 511 2.69 2.73 -16.67
CA ILE A 511 1.65 3.78 -16.69
C ILE A 511 2.00 4.93 -15.74
N GLN A 512 2.50 4.63 -14.54
CA GLN A 512 2.96 5.63 -13.57
C GLN A 512 4.02 6.54 -14.16
N ASP A 513 5.04 5.96 -14.78
CA ASP A 513 6.15 6.70 -15.40
C ASP A 513 5.65 7.58 -16.55
N LYS A 514 4.84 7.02 -17.47
CA LYS A 514 4.30 7.78 -18.61
C LYS A 514 3.36 8.91 -18.17
N LEU A 515 2.49 8.67 -17.19
CA LEU A 515 1.57 9.70 -16.69
C LEU A 515 2.32 10.83 -15.98
N ALA A 516 3.35 10.51 -15.19
CA ALA A 516 4.17 11.51 -14.49
C ALA A 516 4.97 12.39 -15.46
N GLU A 517 5.44 11.81 -16.57
CA GLU A 517 6.19 12.56 -17.60
C GLU A 517 5.26 13.45 -18.45
N GLN A 518 4.09 12.94 -18.85
CA GLN A 518 3.25 13.58 -19.88
C GLN A 518 2.12 14.45 -19.30
N ILE A 519 1.65 14.21 -18.07
CA ILE A 519 0.57 14.99 -17.45
C ILE A 519 1.06 15.72 -16.20
N LYS A 520 1.12 17.05 -16.29
CA LYS A 520 1.34 17.92 -15.12
C LYS A 520 0.00 18.34 -14.52
N LEU A 521 -0.30 17.84 -13.33
CA LEU A 521 -1.52 18.18 -12.60
C LEU A 521 -1.38 19.51 -11.84
N PRO A 522 -2.43 20.35 -11.77
CA PRO A 522 -2.44 21.57 -10.98
C PRO A 522 -2.51 21.28 -9.47
N THR A 523 -2.23 22.29 -8.63
CA THR A 523 -2.29 22.14 -7.18
C THR A 523 -3.67 21.67 -6.72
N GLY A 524 -3.69 20.68 -5.83
CA GLY A 524 -4.93 20.05 -5.35
C GLY A 524 -5.37 18.83 -6.17
N TYR A 525 -4.72 18.54 -7.30
CA TYR A 525 -4.96 17.37 -8.12
C TYR A 525 -3.82 16.35 -8.00
N TYR A 526 -4.15 15.06 -7.90
CA TYR A 526 -3.15 14.00 -7.80
C TYR A 526 -3.69 12.67 -8.34
N PHE A 527 -2.76 11.83 -8.81
CA PHE A 527 -3.04 10.46 -9.21
C PHE A 527 -2.97 9.51 -8.02
N THR A 528 -3.78 8.46 -8.05
CA THR A 528 -3.68 7.29 -7.17
C THR A 528 -4.08 6.06 -7.97
N TYR A 529 -3.60 4.89 -7.57
CA TYR A 529 -3.85 3.64 -8.31
C TYR A 529 -4.68 2.72 -7.42
N GLY A 530 -5.79 2.24 -7.96
CA GLY A 530 -6.72 1.33 -7.30
C GLY A 530 -6.84 -0.01 -8.03
N GLY A 531 -7.77 -0.84 -7.58
CA GLY A 531 -7.98 -2.19 -8.11
C GLY A 531 -7.09 -3.23 -7.43
N GLN A 532 -6.73 -4.29 -8.14
CA GLN A 532 -5.87 -5.35 -7.65
C GLN A 532 -4.45 -4.88 -7.33
N PHE A 533 -3.96 -3.84 -8.03
CA PHE A 533 -2.63 -3.28 -7.79
C PHE A 533 -2.48 -2.71 -6.37
N GLU A 534 -3.50 -2.01 -5.85
CA GLU A 534 -3.49 -1.48 -4.47
C GLU A 534 -3.35 -2.60 -3.44
N ASN A 535 -4.03 -3.73 -3.68
CA ASN A 535 -3.98 -4.90 -2.81
C ASN A 535 -2.67 -5.65 -2.94
N LEU A 536 -2.11 -5.73 -4.15
CA LEU A 536 -0.76 -6.23 -4.39
C LEU A 536 0.27 -5.43 -3.61
N GLN A 537 0.20 -4.08 -3.65
CA GLN A 537 1.14 -3.22 -2.93
C GLN A 537 1.03 -3.41 -1.41
N LYS A 538 -0.19 -3.36 -0.86
CA LYS A 538 -0.44 -3.61 0.58
C LYS A 538 0.05 -4.98 1.04
N ALA A 539 -0.18 -6.02 0.24
CA ALA A 539 0.25 -7.38 0.57
C ALA A 539 1.77 -7.54 0.43
N THR A 540 2.39 -6.91 -0.57
CA THR A 540 3.85 -6.90 -0.75
C THR A 540 4.54 -6.20 0.41
N ASP A 541 4.06 -5.03 0.83
CA ASP A 541 4.59 -4.28 1.98
C ASP A 541 4.55 -5.10 3.27
N ARG A 542 3.49 -5.91 3.45
CA ARG A 542 3.37 -6.84 4.58
C ARG A 542 4.31 -8.02 4.47
N LEU A 543 4.44 -8.63 3.29
CA LEU A 543 5.38 -9.74 3.06
C LEU A 543 6.84 -9.31 3.25
N LEU A 544 7.18 -8.06 2.90
CA LEU A 544 8.49 -7.47 3.16
C LEU A 544 8.83 -7.45 4.67
N ILE A 545 7.83 -7.47 5.55
CA ILE A 545 8.02 -7.56 7.01
C ILE A 545 7.88 -9.01 7.49
N ALA A 546 6.86 -9.75 7.01
CA ALA A 546 6.54 -11.10 7.47
C ALA A 546 7.62 -12.14 7.11
N VAL A 547 8.21 -12.06 5.92
CA VAL A 547 9.25 -12.99 5.46
C VAL A 547 10.53 -12.88 6.32
N PRO A 548 11.09 -11.68 6.59
CA PRO A 548 12.21 -11.54 7.52
C PRO A 548 11.94 -12.07 8.92
N ILE A 549 10.73 -11.85 9.45
CA ILE A 549 10.34 -12.39 10.77
C ILE A 549 10.33 -13.93 10.73
N ALA A 550 9.74 -14.53 9.69
CA ALA A 550 9.75 -15.99 9.51
C ALA A 550 11.18 -16.54 9.50
N LEU A 551 12.04 -15.92 8.69
CA LEU A 551 13.45 -16.26 8.54
C LEU A 551 14.23 -16.12 9.87
N LEU A 552 13.95 -15.09 10.66
CA LEU A 552 14.55 -14.89 11.97
C LEU A 552 14.08 -15.94 12.98
N LEU A 553 12.79 -16.28 13.00
CA LEU A 553 12.24 -17.33 13.86
C LEU A 553 12.83 -18.71 13.53
N ILE A 554 12.97 -19.04 12.24
CA ILE A 554 13.65 -20.26 11.80
C ILE A 554 15.09 -20.29 12.33
N PHE A 555 15.83 -19.18 12.21
CA PHE A 555 17.21 -19.11 12.69
C PHE A 555 17.31 -19.32 14.21
N ILE A 556 16.43 -18.70 14.98
CA ILE A 556 16.38 -18.87 16.45
C ILE A 556 16.11 -20.34 16.82
N LEU A 557 15.16 -20.99 16.14
CA LEU A 557 14.86 -22.41 16.39
C LEU A 557 16.02 -23.33 16.01
N LEU A 558 16.71 -23.04 14.90
CA LEU A 558 17.92 -23.76 14.51
C LEU A 558 19.03 -23.62 15.55
N TYR A 559 19.21 -22.40 16.07
CA TYR A 559 20.16 -22.15 17.16
C TYR A 559 19.81 -22.95 18.41
N PHE A 560 18.53 -23.00 18.82
CA PHE A 560 18.10 -23.83 19.95
C PHE A 560 18.18 -25.33 19.68
N THR A 561 18.05 -25.77 18.42
CA THR A 561 18.16 -27.18 18.07
C THR A 561 19.60 -27.66 18.21
N PHE A 562 20.57 -26.92 17.63
CA PHE A 562 21.97 -27.33 17.58
C PHE A 562 22.82 -26.81 18.74
N HIS A 563 22.36 -25.80 19.47
CA HIS A 563 23.14 -25.08 20.48
C HIS A 563 24.50 -24.56 19.91
N SER A 564 24.55 -24.33 18.60
CA SER A 564 25.77 -24.01 17.85
C SER A 564 25.44 -23.04 16.72
N PHE A 565 25.99 -21.84 16.79
CA PHE A 565 25.80 -20.81 15.76
C PHE A 565 26.30 -21.29 14.38
N LYS A 566 27.42 -22.05 14.35
CA LYS A 566 28.00 -22.54 13.10
C LYS A 566 27.07 -23.53 12.39
N GLU A 567 26.49 -24.46 13.15
CA GLU A 567 25.57 -25.47 12.61
C GLU A 567 24.23 -24.86 12.22
N ALA A 568 23.74 -23.89 13.01
CA ALA A 568 22.53 -23.13 12.68
C ALA A 568 22.68 -22.39 11.34
N VAL A 569 23.77 -21.63 11.16
CA VAL A 569 24.07 -20.94 9.89
C VAL A 569 24.22 -21.91 8.74
N LEU A 570 24.87 -23.06 8.97
CA LEU A 570 25.06 -24.07 7.93
C LEU A 570 23.72 -24.61 7.41
N VAL A 571 22.82 -25.00 8.30
CA VAL A 571 21.46 -25.46 7.92
C VAL A 571 20.65 -24.32 7.29
N TYR A 572 20.82 -23.09 7.79
CA TYR A 572 20.17 -21.91 7.24
C TYR A 572 20.51 -21.65 5.76
N THR A 573 21.69 -22.07 5.28
CA THR A 573 22.05 -21.98 3.86
C THR A 573 21.15 -22.81 2.92
N ALA A 574 20.39 -23.78 3.45
CA ALA A 574 19.42 -24.55 2.67
C ALA A 574 18.26 -23.69 2.15
N ILE A 575 17.95 -22.57 2.81
CA ILE A 575 16.86 -21.65 2.43
C ILE A 575 17.17 -20.95 1.10
N PRO A 576 18.30 -20.24 0.92
CA PRO A 576 18.72 -19.73 -0.38
C PRO A 576 18.75 -20.79 -1.48
N MET A 577 19.20 -22.00 -1.16
CA MET A 577 19.30 -23.11 -2.13
C MET A 577 17.93 -23.61 -2.60
N SER A 578 16.91 -23.57 -1.74
CA SER A 578 15.53 -23.91 -2.11
C SER A 578 14.91 -22.80 -2.95
N ALA A 579 15.17 -21.53 -2.63
CA ALA A 579 14.64 -20.40 -3.38
C ALA A 579 15.02 -20.44 -4.87
N ILE A 580 16.25 -20.88 -5.20
CA ILE A 580 16.72 -21.05 -6.59
C ILE A 580 15.72 -21.86 -7.41
N GLY A 581 15.36 -23.06 -6.93
CA GLY A 581 14.46 -23.95 -7.64
C GLY A 581 13.04 -23.39 -7.76
N GLY A 582 12.55 -22.69 -6.73
CA GLY A 582 11.23 -22.05 -6.77
C GLY A 582 11.14 -20.96 -7.83
N VAL A 583 12.15 -20.09 -7.92
CA VAL A 583 12.20 -19.02 -8.93
C VAL A 583 12.32 -19.59 -10.34
N PHE A 584 13.21 -20.57 -10.56
CA PHE A 584 13.33 -21.22 -11.88
C PHE A 584 12.05 -21.96 -12.27
N ALA A 585 11.33 -22.57 -11.33
CA ALA A 585 10.08 -23.27 -11.64
C ALA A 585 8.94 -22.31 -12.03
N LEU A 586 8.84 -21.14 -11.39
CA LEU A 586 7.90 -20.09 -11.82
C LEU A 586 8.22 -19.61 -13.23
N LEU A 587 9.50 -19.34 -13.52
CA LEU A 587 9.95 -18.87 -14.83
C LEU A 587 9.75 -19.92 -15.93
N LEU A 588 10.02 -21.20 -15.66
CA LEU A 588 9.79 -22.29 -16.61
C LEU A 588 8.31 -22.53 -16.92
N ARG A 589 7.40 -22.06 -16.05
CA ARG A 589 5.95 -22.16 -16.23
C ARG A 589 5.31 -20.85 -16.67
N ASP A 590 6.11 -19.83 -16.97
CA ASP A 590 5.65 -18.48 -17.31
C ASP A 590 4.64 -17.92 -16.29
N MET A 591 4.88 -18.16 -15.00
CA MET A 591 4.05 -17.66 -13.90
C MET A 591 4.72 -16.45 -13.22
N PRO A 592 4.04 -15.29 -13.12
CA PRO A 592 4.55 -14.14 -12.37
C PRO A 592 4.55 -14.44 -10.86
N PHE A 593 5.20 -13.56 -10.10
CA PHE A 593 5.12 -13.61 -8.64
C PHE A 593 3.71 -13.21 -8.17
N SER A 594 3.08 -14.08 -7.39
CA SER A 594 1.80 -13.81 -6.74
C SER A 594 1.88 -14.02 -5.23
N ILE A 595 0.88 -13.53 -4.48
CA ILE A 595 0.82 -13.77 -3.03
C ILE A 595 0.76 -15.28 -2.72
N SER A 596 0.08 -16.07 -3.57
CA SER A 596 0.11 -17.54 -3.49
C SER A 596 1.51 -18.13 -3.63
N ALA A 597 2.31 -17.62 -4.58
CA ALA A 597 3.70 -18.02 -4.75
C ALA A 597 4.56 -17.62 -3.54
N GLY A 598 4.35 -16.41 -3.00
CA GLY A 598 5.01 -15.93 -1.79
C GLY A 598 4.78 -16.83 -0.58
N VAL A 599 3.54 -17.26 -0.37
CA VAL A 599 3.21 -18.26 0.67
C VAL A 599 3.86 -19.61 0.38
N GLY A 600 3.93 -20.02 -0.89
CA GLY A 600 4.68 -21.20 -1.32
C GLY A 600 6.17 -21.15 -0.94
N PHE A 601 6.83 -20.00 -1.11
CA PHE A 601 8.22 -19.82 -0.67
C PHE A 601 8.37 -19.93 0.85
N ILE A 602 7.47 -19.31 1.61
CA ILE A 602 7.46 -19.40 3.08
C ILE A 602 7.36 -20.88 3.50
N ALA A 603 6.37 -21.62 2.97
CA ALA A 603 6.20 -23.04 3.25
C ALA A 603 7.45 -23.88 2.86
N LEU A 604 8.02 -23.60 1.68
CA LEU A 604 9.25 -24.24 1.19
C LEU A 604 10.44 -24.05 2.14
N PHE A 605 10.59 -22.87 2.75
CA PHE A 605 11.70 -22.60 3.67
C PHE A 605 11.65 -23.52 4.90
N GLY A 606 10.46 -23.77 5.44
CA GLY A 606 10.29 -24.71 6.56
C GLY A 606 10.73 -26.13 6.21
N VAL A 607 10.29 -26.64 5.06
CA VAL A 607 10.63 -28.02 4.62
C VAL A 607 12.11 -28.15 4.25
N ALA A 608 12.67 -27.16 3.55
CA ALA A 608 14.07 -27.18 3.15
C ALA A 608 15.01 -27.26 4.37
N VAL A 609 14.64 -26.58 5.46
CA VAL A 609 15.39 -26.59 6.72
C VAL A 609 15.35 -27.96 7.40
N LEU A 610 14.22 -28.66 7.37
CA LEU A 610 14.08 -30.00 7.96
C LEU A 610 15.08 -31.00 7.36
N ASN A 611 15.22 -31.02 6.03
CA ASN A 611 16.20 -31.86 5.35
C ASN A 611 17.65 -31.57 5.81
N GLY A 612 17.98 -30.29 6.00
CA GLY A 612 19.28 -29.88 6.54
C GLY A 612 19.50 -30.32 7.99
N ILE A 613 18.47 -30.21 8.84
CA ILE A 613 18.55 -30.59 10.27
C ILE A 613 18.93 -32.05 10.42
N VAL A 614 18.22 -32.94 9.72
CA VAL A 614 18.40 -34.39 9.83
C VAL A 614 19.81 -34.82 9.38
N LEU A 615 20.36 -34.17 8.35
CA LEU A 615 21.70 -34.45 7.85
C LEU A 615 22.79 -34.02 8.85
N ILE A 616 22.71 -32.79 9.38
CA ILE A 616 23.69 -32.29 10.36
C ILE A 616 23.60 -33.04 11.70
N ALA A 617 22.40 -33.33 12.18
CA ALA A 617 22.21 -34.15 13.38
C ALA A 617 22.90 -35.53 13.26
N THR A 618 23.01 -36.06 12.05
CA THR A 618 23.69 -37.34 11.78
C THR A 618 25.20 -37.19 11.79
N PHE A 619 25.74 -36.11 11.24
CA PHE A 619 27.16 -35.81 11.35
C PHE A 619 27.58 -35.65 12.82
N ASN A 620 26.77 -34.95 13.62
CA ASN A 620 27.00 -34.80 15.06
C ASN A 620 26.89 -36.13 15.82
N ARG A 621 26.01 -37.03 15.39
CA ARG A 621 25.92 -38.37 15.98
C ARG A 621 27.16 -39.21 15.66
N LEU A 622 27.60 -39.24 14.40
CA LEU A 622 28.81 -39.97 14.00
C LEU A 622 30.06 -39.43 14.66
N GLU A 623 30.12 -38.11 14.90
CA GLU A 623 31.16 -37.47 15.71
C GLU A 623 31.21 -38.05 17.13
N LYS A 624 30.06 -38.13 17.81
CA LYS A 624 29.94 -38.69 19.16
C LYS A 624 30.26 -40.20 19.19
N GLU A 625 30.03 -40.91 18.09
CA GLU A 625 30.35 -42.34 17.91
C GLU A 625 31.84 -42.59 17.60
N GLY A 626 32.70 -41.55 17.59
CA GLY A 626 34.16 -41.67 17.49
C GLY A 626 34.74 -41.49 16.09
N TRP A 627 33.94 -41.08 15.09
CA TRP A 627 34.42 -40.78 13.74
C TRP A 627 35.13 -39.41 13.69
N ASN A 628 36.36 -39.31 14.20
CA ASN A 628 37.09 -38.05 14.33
C ASN A 628 37.55 -37.44 12.99
N GLU A 629 37.67 -38.24 11.93
CA GLU A 629 38.02 -37.74 10.59
C GLU A 629 36.78 -37.20 9.84
N ILE A 630 36.82 -35.94 9.42
CA ILE A 630 35.67 -35.22 8.83
C ILE A 630 35.22 -35.82 7.49
N ILE A 631 36.15 -36.23 6.61
CA ILE A 631 35.82 -36.75 5.27
C ILE A 631 35.09 -38.11 5.34
N PRO A 632 35.62 -39.12 6.04
CA PRO A 632 34.90 -40.39 6.21
C PRO A 632 33.54 -40.21 6.90
N ARG A 633 33.46 -39.31 7.89
CA ARG A 633 32.21 -38.95 8.58
C ARG A 633 31.16 -38.39 7.62
N ILE A 634 31.54 -37.48 6.73
CA ILE A 634 30.66 -36.91 5.72
C ILE A 634 30.16 -38.00 4.75
N ILE A 635 31.06 -38.83 4.23
CA ILE A 635 30.71 -39.85 3.24
C ILE A 635 29.73 -40.86 3.85
N GLU A 636 30.02 -41.36 5.05
CA GLU A 636 29.15 -42.34 5.72
C GLU A 636 27.82 -41.72 6.18
N GLY A 637 27.86 -40.49 6.73
CA GLY A 637 26.66 -39.76 7.13
C GLY A 637 25.74 -39.42 5.96
N ALA A 638 26.29 -38.97 4.84
CA ALA A 638 25.51 -38.67 3.64
C ALA A 638 24.95 -39.94 2.99
N LYS A 639 25.71 -41.03 2.99
CA LYS A 639 25.26 -42.34 2.48
C LYS A 639 24.10 -42.91 3.30
N THR A 640 24.20 -42.87 4.63
CA THR A 640 23.15 -43.35 5.54
C THR A 640 21.88 -42.49 5.47
N ARG A 641 22.00 -41.20 5.12
CA ARG A 641 20.85 -40.29 4.98
C ARG A 641 20.30 -40.12 3.58
N LEU A 642 20.95 -40.66 2.56
CA LEU A 642 20.46 -40.58 1.18
C LEU A 642 19.04 -41.13 1.04
N ARG A 643 18.73 -42.29 1.64
CA ARG A 643 17.38 -42.90 1.56
C ARG A 643 16.32 -42.01 2.25
N PRO A 644 16.46 -41.63 3.53
CA PRO A 644 15.50 -40.75 4.18
C PRO A 644 15.29 -39.40 3.48
N VAL A 645 16.37 -38.75 3.02
CA VAL A 645 16.28 -37.42 2.38
C VAL A 645 15.61 -37.50 1.01
N LEU A 646 15.93 -38.51 0.19
CA LEU A 646 15.26 -38.69 -1.11
C LEU A 646 13.79 -39.08 -0.94
N MET A 647 13.48 -39.90 0.07
CA MET A 647 12.13 -40.34 0.37
C MET A 647 11.25 -39.15 0.76
N THR A 648 11.65 -38.38 1.76
CA THR A 648 10.92 -37.18 2.25
C THR A 648 10.75 -36.13 1.15
N ALA A 649 11.81 -35.81 0.41
CA ALA A 649 11.75 -34.90 -0.72
C ALA A 649 10.81 -35.38 -1.83
N SER A 650 10.82 -36.68 -2.16
CA SER A 650 9.95 -37.25 -3.20
C SER A 650 8.49 -37.25 -2.75
N VAL A 651 8.22 -37.60 -1.49
CA VAL A 651 6.87 -37.61 -0.93
C VAL A 651 6.28 -36.19 -0.93
N ALA A 652 7.01 -35.19 -0.43
CA ALA A 652 6.56 -33.80 -0.43
C ALA A 652 6.42 -33.23 -1.85
N SER A 653 7.42 -33.42 -2.72
CA SER A 653 7.34 -32.88 -4.09
C SER A 653 6.24 -33.54 -4.93
N LEU A 654 6.10 -34.87 -4.85
CA LEU A 654 5.08 -35.59 -5.63
C LEU A 654 3.68 -35.46 -5.01
N GLY A 655 3.56 -35.18 -3.70
CA GLY A 655 2.30 -34.87 -3.04
C GLY A 655 1.64 -33.60 -3.58
N PHE A 656 2.44 -32.57 -3.90
CA PHE A 656 1.97 -31.35 -4.56
C PHE A 656 1.75 -31.48 -6.08
N LEU A 657 2.18 -32.57 -6.72
CA LEU A 657 2.15 -32.70 -8.17
C LEU A 657 0.74 -32.60 -8.79
N PRO A 658 -0.32 -33.23 -8.22
CA PRO A 658 -1.67 -33.08 -8.73
C PRO A 658 -2.14 -31.62 -8.70
N MET A 659 -1.83 -30.89 -7.62
CA MET A 659 -2.20 -29.48 -7.47
C MET A 659 -1.47 -28.59 -8.48
N ALA A 660 -0.20 -28.88 -8.77
CA ALA A 660 0.57 -28.14 -9.77
C ALA A 660 0.06 -28.35 -11.20
N LEU A 661 -0.50 -29.52 -11.52
CA LEU A 661 -0.97 -29.87 -12.87
C LEU A 661 -2.47 -29.68 -13.08
N SER A 662 -3.26 -29.59 -12.01
CA SER A 662 -4.73 -29.52 -12.07
C SER A 662 -5.20 -28.33 -12.90
N THR A 663 -6.07 -28.56 -13.88
CA THR A 663 -6.66 -27.51 -14.74
C THR A 663 -8.10 -27.15 -14.37
N SER A 664 -8.61 -27.73 -13.29
CA SER A 664 -9.99 -27.55 -12.86
C SER A 664 -10.21 -26.24 -12.09
N ALA A 665 -11.46 -25.79 -12.01
CA ALA A 665 -11.85 -24.56 -11.33
C ALA A 665 -11.30 -24.47 -9.90
N GLY A 666 -10.60 -23.39 -9.61
CA GLY A 666 -10.00 -23.13 -8.30
C GLY A 666 -8.56 -23.62 -8.14
N ALA A 667 -8.04 -24.39 -9.10
CA ALA A 667 -6.64 -24.82 -9.10
C ALA A 667 -5.67 -23.65 -9.31
N GLU A 668 -6.14 -22.53 -9.88
CA GLU A 668 -5.31 -21.37 -10.24
C GLU A 668 -4.59 -20.78 -9.03
N VAL A 669 -5.22 -20.77 -7.86
CA VAL A 669 -4.61 -20.27 -6.63
C VAL A 669 -3.59 -21.26 -6.05
N GLN A 670 -3.77 -22.56 -6.30
CA GLN A 670 -2.89 -23.63 -5.79
C GLN A 670 -1.64 -23.83 -6.66
N LYS A 671 -1.75 -23.63 -7.98
CA LYS A 671 -0.67 -23.88 -8.95
C LYS A 671 0.63 -23.14 -8.61
N PRO A 672 0.65 -21.81 -8.36
CA PRO A 672 1.89 -21.10 -8.07
C PRO A 672 2.52 -21.58 -6.76
N LEU A 673 1.69 -21.82 -5.74
CA LEU A 673 2.13 -22.35 -4.45
C LEU A 673 2.81 -23.72 -4.62
N ALA A 674 2.14 -24.66 -5.28
CA ALA A 674 2.66 -26.00 -5.53
C ALA A 674 3.91 -25.98 -6.42
N THR A 675 3.95 -25.12 -7.45
CA THR A 675 5.10 -24.98 -8.35
C THR A 675 6.37 -24.55 -7.62
N VAL A 676 6.25 -23.53 -6.75
CA VAL A 676 7.37 -23.04 -5.96
C VAL A 676 7.89 -24.12 -5.03
N VAL A 677 6.99 -24.85 -4.34
CA VAL A 677 7.39 -25.90 -3.41
C VAL A 677 8.05 -27.06 -4.14
N ILE A 678 7.50 -27.54 -5.26
CA ILE A 678 8.08 -28.64 -6.05
C ILE A 678 9.46 -28.26 -6.59
N GLY A 679 9.55 -27.14 -7.30
CA GLY A 679 10.82 -26.68 -7.89
C GLY A 679 11.86 -26.43 -6.81
N GLY A 680 11.43 -25.82 -5.71
CA GLY A 680 12.26 -25.54 -4.56
C GLY A 680 12.78 -26.80 -3.87
N LEU A 681 11.94 -27.82 -3.66
CA LEU A 681 12.35 -29.08 -3.04
C LEU A 681 13.28 -29.90 -3.92
N ILE A 682 13.07 -29.92 -5.24
CA ILE A 682 13.99 -30.57 -6.18
C ILE A 682 15.39 -29.94 -6.09
N SER A 683 15.46 -28.62 -6.16
CA SER A 683 16.71 -27.86 -6.02
C SER A 683 17.33 -28.03 -4.62
N ALA A 684 16.52 -27.86 -3.57
CA ALA A 684 16.97 -27.98 -2.19
C ALA A 684 17.54 -29.35 -1.90
N THR A 685 16.91 -30.43 -2.38
CA THR A 685 17.36 -31.80 -2.12
C THR A 685 18.70 -32.07 -2.80
N ALA A 686 18.84 -31.69 -4.07
CA ALA A 686 20.09 -31.82 -4.79
C ALA A 686 21.20 -30.99 -4.12
N LEU A 687 20.96 -29.70 -3.87
CA LEU A 687 21.95 -28.81 -3.29
C LEU A 687 22.26 -29.16 -1.83
N THR A 688 21.30 -29.64 -1.04
CA THR A 688 21.55 -30.07 0.35
C THR A 688 22.39 -31.34 0.39
N LEU A 689 22.18 -32.31 -0.49
CA LEU A 689 22.99 -33.54 -0.52
C LEU A 689 24.42 -33.33 -1.01
N PHE A 690 24.68 -32.29 -1.81
CA PHE A 690 26.02 -32.00 -2.34
C PHE A 690 26.69 -30.82 -1.66
N VAL A 691 26.03 -29.67 -1.56
CA VAL A 691 26.62 -28.41 -1.06
C VAL A 691 26.70 -28.39 0.46
N LEU A 692 25.68 -28.84 1.20
CA LEU A 692 25.71 -28.83 2.67
C LEU A 692 26.90 -29.61 3.26
N PRO A 693 27.23 -30.84 2.80
CA PRO A 693 28.41 -31.55 3.28
C PRO A 693 29.73 -30.85 2.94
N LEU A 694 29.82 -30.17 1.78
CA LEU A 694 31.01 -29.42 1.39
C LEU A 694 31.18 -28.16 2.24
N LEU A 695 30.07 -27.46 2.55
CA LEU A 695 30.07 -26.34 3.48
C LEU A 695 30.44 -26.82 4.90
N TYR A 696 29.91 -27.96 5.36
CA TYR A 696 30.30 -28.58 6.64
C TYR A 696 31.82 -28.84 6.69
N LEU A 697 32.38 -29.44 5.63
CA LEU A 697 33.83 -29.67 5.52
C LEU A 697 34.65 -28.37 5.60
N VAL A 698 34.18 -27.29 4.97
CA VAL A 698 34.88 -26.00 4.96
C VAL A 698 34.77 -25.30 6.31
N PHE A 699 33.61 -25.33 6.96
CA PHE A 699 33.34 -24.64 8.23
C PHE A 699 33.91 -25.37 9.46
N MET A 700 33.99 -26.71 9.44
CA MET A 700 34.44 -27.53 10.59
C MET A 700 35.94 -27.86 10.56
N ARG A 701 36.64 -27.60 9.45
CA ARG A 701 38.08 -27.87 9.34
C ARG A 701 38.90 -26.85 10.11
N ASN A 702 39.28 -27.19 11.35
CA ASN A 702 40.31 -26.49 12.11
C ASN A 702 41.68 -26.70 11.46
N GLN A 703 42.11 -25.81 10.57
CA GLN A 703 43.50 -25.72 10.14
C GLN A 703 44.08 -24.35 10.49
N LYS A 704 45.21 -24.34 11.21
CA LYS A 704 46.10 -23.18 11.31
C LYS A 704 46.45 -22.73 9.88
N PRO A 705 46.29 -21.45 9.53
CA PRO A 705 46.46 -21.01 8.15
C PRO A 705 47.93 -21.13 7.73
N PRO A 706 48.24 -21.62 6.51
CA PRO A 706 49.59 -21.58 5.97
C PRO A 706 50.01 -20.14 5.66
N LYS A 707 51.27 -19.81 5.98
CA LYS A 707 51.81 -18.44 6.10
C LYS A 707 52.06 -17.70 4.77
N ASN A 708 51.64 -18.19 3.61
CA ASN A 708 51.88 -17.51 2.33
C ASN A 708 50.84 -17.89 1.26
N SER A 709 49.74 -17.15 1.19
CA SER A 709 48.91 -17.06 -0.02
C SER A 709 48.14 -15.75 -0.02
N LYS A 710 48.35 -14.92 -1.05
CA LYS A 710 47.63 -13.65 -1.29
C LYS A 710 46.22 -13.91 -1.87
N THR A 711 45.46 -14.81 -1.24
CA THR A 711 44.04 -15.06 -1.55
C THR A 711 43.22 -14.98 -0.27
N LYS A 712 43.32 -13.82 0.39
CA LYS A 712 42.48 -13.46 1.54
C LYS A 712 41.25 -12.69 1.07
N ALA A 713 40.32 -13.33 0.36
CA ALA A 713 39.08 -12.65 -0.04
C ALA A 713 37.89 -13.57 -0.40
N ILE A 714 37.83 -14.83 0.07
CA ILE A 714 36.68 -15.70 -0.29
C ILE A 714 35.76 -15.96 0.92
N ALA A 715 36.31 -16.08 2.14
CA ALA A 715 35.51 -16.25 3.35
C ALA A 715 34.72 -14.99 3.79
N PRO A 716 35.24 -13.75 3.67
CA PRO A 716 34.44 -12.56 4.02
C PRO A 716 33.47 -12.16 2.90
N VAL A 717 33.69 -12.56 1.64
CA VAL A 717 32.82 -12.23 0.50
C VAL A 717 31.54 -13.07 0.48
N LEU A 718 31.60 -14.34 0.91
CA LEU A 718 30.42 -15.18 1.13
C LEU A 718 29.59 -14.74 2.36
N LEU A 719 30.26 -14.22 3.39
CA LEU A 719 29.62 -13.58 4.55
C LEU A 719 28.99 -12.23 4.20
N LEU A 720 29.57 -11.48 3.25
CA LEU A 720 29.03 -10.24 2.71
C LEU A 720 27.76 -10.50 1.87
N PHE A 721 27.74 -11.57 1.07
CA PHE A 721 26.60 -11.88 0.18
C PHE A 721 25.36 -12.43 0.89
N VAL A 722 25.53 -13.12 2.03
CA VAL A 722 24.39 -13.58 2.86
C VAL A 722 23.77 -12.42 3.67
N PHE A 723 24.56 -11.36 3.95
CA PHE A 723 24.09 -10.14 4.61
C PHE A 723 23.61 -9.03 3.66
N LEU A 724 23.82 -9.16 2.35
CA LEU A 724 23.42 -8.13 1.37
C LEU A 724 21.91 -8.08 1.08
N GLY A 725 21.12 -9.05 1.56
CA GLY A 725 19.66 -8.91 1.67
C GLY A 725 19.20 -8.05 2.87
N PHE A 726 20.14 -7.64 3.72
CA PHE A 726 19.91 -6.89 4.96
C PHE A 726 20.65 -5.55 4.99
N SER A 727 20.86 -4.92 3.84
CA SER A 727 21.16 -3.47 3.80
C SER A 727 19.90 -2.68 3.47
N GLN A 728 18.89 -2.77 4.34
CA GLN A 728 18.27 -1.50 4.72
C GLN A 728 19.33 -0.72 5.48
N ASN A 729 19.40 0.58 5.23
CA ASN A 729 20.28 1.52 5.89
C ASN A 729 20.10 1.46 7.43
N GLY A 730 20.67 0.46 8.08
CA GLY A 730 21.09 0.52 9.47
C GLY A 730 22.36 1.34 9.54
N LYS A 731 22.33 2.57 8.98
CA LYS A 731 23.22 3.60 9.49
C LYS A 731 22.86 3.67 10.97
N ALA A 732 23.87 3.49 11.82
CA ALA A 732 23.72 3.72 13.24
C ALA A 732 22.90 5.00 13.42
N GLN A 733 21.77 4.90 14.12
CA GLN A 733 20.87 6.03 14.36
C GLN A 733 21.74 7.17 14.88
N THR A 734 21.99 8.17 14.04
CA THR A 734 22.81 9.29 14.43
C THR A 734 21.99 10.09 15.44
N PRO A 735 22.53 10.36 16.65
CA PRO A 735 21.91 11.27 17.59
C PRO A 735 21.61 12.58 16.86
N MET A 736 20.33 12.93 16.84
CA MET A 736 19.85 14.14 16.20
C MET A 736 19.76 15.21 17.28
N SER A 737 20.61 16.23 17.19
CA SER A 737 20.49 17.44 18.00
C SER A 737 19.46 18.39 17.39
N VAL A 738 18.91 19.31 18.20
CA VAL A 738 17.92 20.28 17.72
C VAL A 738 18.45 21.16 16.58
N ASP A 739 19.71 21.57 16.65
CA ASP A 739 20.35 22.39 15.62
C ASP A 739 20.51 21.61 14.32
N ARG A 740 20.91 20.33 14.42
CA ARG A 740 21.01 19.47 13.25
C ARG A 740 19.64 19.19 12.62
N ALA A 741 18.60 19.01 13.44
CA ALA A 741 17.23 18.85 12.95
C ALA A 741 16.75 20.09 12.19
N ILE A 742 17.08 21.30 12.68
CA ILE A 742 16.79 22.56 12.00
C ILE A 742 17.53 22.66 10.67
N GLU A 743 18.84 22.37 10.64
CA GLU A 743 19.63 22.39 9.40
C GLU A 743 19.05 21.46 8.34
N VAL A 744 18.78 20.21 8.71
CA VAL A 744 18.21 19.21 7.80
C VAL A 744 16.83 19.66 7.30
N ALA A 745 15.99 20.21 8.18
CA ALA A 745 14.69 20.76 7.77
C ALA A 745 14.84 21.93 6.79
N VAL A 746 15.72 22.89 7.07
CA VAL A 746 15.91 24.06 6.20
C VAL A 746 16.45 23.67 4.81
N GLU A 747 17.35 22.69 4.74
CA GLU A 747 17.92 22.19 3.47
C GLU A 747 16.91 21.39 2.63
N ASN A 748 16.08 20.57 3.29
CA ASN A 748 15.23 19.61 2.59
C ASN A 748 13.77 20.06 2.39
N ASN A 749 13.29 21.07 3.11
CA ASN A 749 11.88 21.43 3.10
C ASN A 749 11.37 21.97 1.73
N PRO A 750 10.34 21.35 1.12
CA PRO A 750 9.78 21.75 -0.16
C PRO A 750 9.19 23.17 -0.19
N GLN A 751 8.67 23.69 0.93
CA GLN A 751 8.13 25.05 0.98
C GLN A 751 9.24 26.09 0.83
N LEU A 752 10.40 25.87 1.47
CA LEU A 752 11.57 26.74 1.27
C LEU A 752 12.16 26.63 -0.14
N ARG A 753 12.15 25.43 -0.73
CA ARG A 753 12.50 25.25 -2.15
C ARG A 753 11.54 25.99 -3.07
N SER A 754 10.22 25.95 -2.79
CA SER A 754 9.20 26.72 -3.49
C SER A 754 9.45 28.22 -3.37
N LYS A 755 9.76 28.74 -2.17
CA LYS A 755 10.13 30.15 -1.97
C LYS A 755 11.42 30.55 -2.69
N ASN A 756 12.39 29.65 -2.81
CA ASN A 756 13.55 29.89 -3.66
C ASN A 756 13.17 29.98 -5.14
N MET A 757 12.21 29.17 -5.62
CA MET A 757 11.68 29.25 -6.98
C MET A 757 10.88 30.54 -7.22
N ASP A 758 10.12 31.02 -6.23
CA ASP A 758 9.42 32.32 -6.28
C ASP A 758 10.44 33.48 -6.45
N ILE A 759 11.56 33.41 -5.72
CA ILE A 759 12.67 34.37 -5.87
C ILE A 759 13.26 34.30 -7.29
N GLN A 760 13.55 33.10 -7.81
CA GLN A 760 14.07 32.93 -9.17
C GLN A 760 13.08 33.40 -10.25
N SER A 761 11.79 33.13 -10.05
CA SER A 761 10.70 33.60 -10.91
C SER A 761 10.66 35.13 -10.95
N ALA A 762 10.65 35.79 -9.78
CA ALA A 762 10.71 37.25 -9.69
C ALA A 762 12.00 37.81 -10.31
N GLN A 763 13.14 37.13 -10.14
CA GLN A 763 14.40 37.52 -10.78
C GLN A 763 14.37 37.39 -12.31
N SER A 764 13.67 36.39 -12.84
CA SER A 764 13.54 36.19 -14.29
C SER A 764 12.80 37.35 -14.99
N LEU A 765 11.87 37.99 -14.28
CA LEU A 765 11.15 39.18 -14.74
C LEU A 765 12.08 40.41 -14.88
N SER A 766 13.31 40.38 -14.37
CA SER A 766 14.24 41.49 -14.55
C SER A 766 14.55 41.76 -16.03
N LYS A 767 14.41 40.75 -16.90
CA LYS A 767 14.57 40.88 -18.36
C LYS A 767 13.42 41.63 -19.03
N THR A 768 12.20 41.58 -18.46
CA THR A 768 11.03 42.30 -19.02
C THR A 768 11.11 43.80 -18.79
N ALA A 769 12.03 44.25 -17.93
CA ALA A 769 12.28 45.67 -17.72
C ALA A 769 12.74 46.41 -18.98
N TYR A 770 13.23 45.69 -20.01
CA TYR A 770 13.62 46.24 -21.32
C TYR A 770 12.72 45.77 -22.47
N GLU A 771 11.58 45.14 -22.15
CA GLU A 771 10.64 44.66 -23.16
C GLU A 771 10.03 45.82 -23.94
N LEU A 772 10.14 45.73 -25.27
CA LEU A 772 9.49 46.65 -26.19
C LEU A 772 8.11 46.08 -26.59
N PRO A 773 7.11 46.95 -26.83
CA PRO A 773 5.87 46.55 -27.49
C PRO A 773 6.13 45.75 -28.76
N LYS A 774 5.23 44.83 -29.09
CA LYS A 774 5.35 44.02 -30.30
C LYS A 774 5.41 44.92 -31.54
N THR A 775 6.26 44.56 -32.50
CA THR A 775 6.24 45.15 -33.83
C THR A 775 4.90 44.85 -34.49
N ASP A 776 4.21 45.89 -34.92
CA ASP A 776 2.91 45.80 -35.55
C ASP A 776 3.11 45.71 -37.06
N VAL A 777 2.62 44.63 -37.67
CA VAL A 777 2.73 44.38 -39.11
C VAL A 777 1.32 44.23 -39.67
N ASN A 778 0.84 45.28 -40.32
CA ASN A 778 -0.50 45.31 -40.90
C ASN A 778 -0.42 45.13 -42.41
N PHE A 779 -1.27 44.24 -42.93
CA PHE A 779 -1.55 44.15 -44.35
C PHE A 779 -2.94 44.70 -44.62
N GLN A 780 -3.05 45.64 -45.54
CA GLN A 780 -4.29 46.27 -45.96
C GLN A 780 -4.59 45.81 -47.38
N TYR A 781 -5.81 45.34 -47.63
CA TYR A 781 -6.28 44.96 -48.97
C TYR A 781 -7.72 45.43 -49.12
N GLY A 782 -7.98 46.33 -50.07
CA GLY A 782 -9.28 46.95 -50.22
C GLY A 782 -9.27 48.15 -51.16
N ASN A 783 -10.45 48.71 -51.39
CA ASN A 783 -10.62 49.86 -52.26
C ASN A 783 -10.65 51.15 -51.42
N ASN A 784 -9.55 51.92 -51.46
CA ASN A 784 -9.40 53.14 -50.64
C ASN A 784 -9.64 54.43 -51.44
N GLU A 785 -9.44 54.45 -52.76
CA GLU A 785 -9.81 55.55 -53.67
C GLU A 785 -10.01 54.99 -55.09
N GLY A 786 -11.25 54.91 -55.57
CA GLY A 786 -11.58 54.46 -56.94
C GLY A 786 -12.48 53.22 -57.01
N PHE A 787 -12.39 52.47 -58.10
CA PHE A 787 -13.06 51.15 -58.28
C PHE A 787 -12.05 49.98 -58.22
N GLU A 788 -10.77 50.27 -57.98
CA GLU A 788 -9.66 49.31 -58.05
C GLU A 788 -9.25 48.82 -56.65
N TYR A 789 -8.81 47.58 -56.55
CA TYR A 789 -8.35 46.99 -55.29
C TYR A 789 -6.87 47.32 -55.05
N ASN A 790 -6.59 48.03 -53.96
CA ASN A 790 -5.25 48.39 -53.51
C ASN A 790 -4.77 47.45 -52.40
N ASP A 791 -3.46 47.25 -52.33
CA ASP A 791 -2.80 46.40 -51.36
C ASP A 791 -1.59 47.12 -50.73
N GLY A 792 -1.44 47.01 -49.41
CA GLY A 792 -0.42 47.72 -48.65
C GLY A 792 0.09 46.91 -47.49
N PHE A 793 1.36 47.09 -47.15
CA PHE A 793 1.88 46.60 -45.87
C PHE A 793 2.48 47.76 -45.08
N GLN A 794 2.24 47.74 -43.78
CA GLN A 794 2.72 48.70 -42.79
C GLN A 794 3.47 47.92 -41.71
N ILE A 795 4.68 48.37 -41.40
CA ILE A 795 5.45 47.88 -40.26
C ILE A 795 5.64 49.06 -39.33
N SER A 796 5.14 48.98 -38.11
CA SER A 796 5.33 50.02 -37.10
C SER A 796 5.87 49.46 -35.79
N GLN A 797 6.73 50.23 -35.14
CA GLN A 797 7.32 49.91 -33.84
C GLN A 797 7.07 51.07 -32.89
N THR A 798 6.39 50.77 -31.79
CA THR A 798 6.20 51.71 -30.68
C THR A 798 7.31 51.52 -29.65
N ILE A 799 7.95 52.61 -29.24
CA ILE A 799 9.01 52.67 -28.25
C ILE A 799 8.52 53.54 -27.08
N PRO A 800 8.31 52.95 -25.89
CA PRO A 800 7.89 53.69 -24.72
C PRO A 800 8.94 54.69 -24.21
N PHE A 801 8.50 55.69 -23.44
CA PHE A 801 9.41 56.69 -22.88
C PHE A 801 10.53 56.07 -22.00
N PRO A 802 11.80 56.47 -22.13
CA PRO A 802 12.93 55.78 -21.47
C PRO A 802 12.86 55.60 -19.94
N THR A 803 12.17 56.50 -19.23
CA THR A 803 12.00 56.39 -17.77
C THR A 803 11.16 55.18 -17.36
N LEU A 804 10.35 54.63 -18.27
CA LEU A 804 9.53 53.45 -18.03
C LEU A 804 10.39 52.21 -17.71
N PHE A 805 11.47 52.01 -18.45
CA PHE A 805 12.38 50.87 -18.25
C PHE A 805 13.03 50.92 -16.86
N GLY A 806 13.43 52.11 -16.41
CA GLY A 806 13.97 52.32 -15.06
C GLY A 806 12.94 52.06 -13.95
N ALA A 807 11.69 52.49 -14.13
CA ALA A 807 10.61 52.24 -13.19
C ALA A 807 10.27 50.73 -13.09
N LYS A 808 10.16 50.03 -14.23
CA LYS A 808 9.96 48.57 -14.27
C LYS A 808 11.08 47.82 -13.56
N LYS A 809 12.34 48.17 -13.84
CA LYS A 809 13.52 47.54 -13.21
C LYS A 809 13.52 47.69 -11.69
N ASN A 810 13.21 48.89 -11.18
CA ASN A 810 13.16 49.15 -9.74
C ASN A 810 12.00 48.42 -9.05
N LEU A 811 10.84 48.32 -9.71
CA LEU A 811 9.72 47.52 -9.20
C LEU A 811 10.10 46.05 -9.03
N VAL A 812 10.67 45.44 -10.07
CA VAL A 812 11.09 44.02 -10.02
C VAL A 812 12.14 43.80 -8.92
N LYS A 813 13.08 44.73 -8.73
CA LYS A 813 14.07 44.66 -7.65
C LYS A 813 13.42 44.62 -6.26
N GLU A 814 12.42 45.45 -6.01
CA GLU A 814 11.72 45.46 -4.72
C GLU A 814 10.76 44.26 -4.57
N GLN A 815 10.22 43.71 -5.67
CA GLN A 815 9.46 42.45 -5.66
C GLN A 815 10.34 41.25 -5.30
N VAL A 816 11.57 41.16 -5.83
CA VAL A 816 12.54 40.12 -5.45
C VAL A 816 12.84 40.17 -3.95
N LYS A 817 13.05 41.37 -3.39
CA LYS A 817 13.21 41.53 -1.92
C LYS A 817 11.96 41.11 -1.14
N GLY A 818 10.76 41.36 -1.68
CA GLY A 818 9.51 40.87 -1.11
C GLY A 818 9.50 39.34 -0.98
N GLN A 819 9.91 38.63 -2.04
CA GLN A 819 10.03 37.17 -2.01
C GLN A 819 11.12 36.66 -1.05
N GLN A 820 12.21 37.42 -0.88
CA GLN A 820 13.23 37.11 0.13
C GLN A 820 12.70 37.20 1.57
N TRP A 821 11.89 38.22 1.88
CA TRP A 821 11.24 38.33 3.19
C TRP A 821 10.16 37.27 3.41
N ALA A 822 9.41 36.92 2.35
CA ALA A 822 8.46 35.81 2.41
C ALA A 822 9.16 34.48 2.73
N LYS A 823 10.33 34.22 2.13
CA LYS A 823 11.18 33.06 2.47
C LYS A 823 11.63 33.11 3.94
N ALA A 824 12.12 34.25 4.40
CA ALA A 824 12.60 34.42 5.78
C ALA A 824 11.48 34.18 6.81
N LEU A 825 10.25 34.58 6.51
CA LEU A 825 9.07 34.29 7.34
C LEU A 825 8.80 32.79 7.42
N THR A 826 8.74 32.10 6.27
CA THR A 826 8.55 30.64 6.22
C THR A 826 9.69 29.89 6.95
N GLU A 827 10.93 30.38 6.85
CA GLU A 827 12.07 29.80 7.56
C GLU A 827 11.95 29.95 9.08
N ASN A 828 11.50 31.11 9.56
CA ASN A 828 11.26 31.35 10.99
C ASN A 828 10.15 30.45 11.55
N GLU A 829 9.05 30.29 10.79
CA GLU A 829 7.96 29.37 11.15
C GLU A 829 8.41 27.91 11.17
N LEU A 830 9.22 27.48 10.19
CA LEU A 830 9.78 26.13 10.14
C LEU A 830 10.68 25.86 11.35
N LYS A 831 11.58 26.80 11.68
CA LYS A 831 12.46 26.70 12.86
C LYS A 831 11.67 26.56 14.16
N LYS A 832 10.59 27.35 14.32
CA LYS A 832 9.67 27.24 15.45
C LYS A 832 9.05 25.85 15.55
N GLN A 833 8.47 25.35 14.45
CA GLN A 833 7.81 24.04 14.43
C GLN A 833 8.78 22.89 14.73
N VAL A 834 9.98 22.91 14.14
CA VAL A 834 11.01 21.90 14.39
C VAL A 834 11.39 21.87 15.87
N ARG A 835 11.65 23.04 16.49
CA ARG A 835 11.95 23.13 17.93
C ARG A 835 10.79 22.60 18.78
N THR A 836 9.55 23.00 18.47
CA THR A 836 8.36 22.54 19.22
C THR A 836 8.25 21.02 19.22
N TYR A 837 8.30 20.38 18.05
CA TYR A 837 8.17 18.92 17.97
C TYR A 837 9.40 18.17 18.50
N TYR A 838 10.59 18.75 18.39
CA TYR A 838 11.80 18.18 18.99
C TYR A 838 11.69 18.10 20.51
N TYR A 839 11.39 19.23 21.18
CA TYR A 839 11.27 19.25 22.64
C TYR A 839 10.04 18.48 23.14
N GLN A 840 8.95 18.48 22.38
CA GLN A 840 7.80 17.63 22.69
C GLN A 840 8.16 16.14 22.63
N LEU A 841 8.95 15.72 21.64
CA LEU A 841 9.38 14.32 21.53
C LEU A 841 10.31 13.94 22.69
N GLU A 842 11.24 14.82 23.07
CA GLU A 842 12.11 14.64 24.24
C GLU A 842 11.29 14.50 25.54
N TYR A 843 10.31 15.39 25.77
CA TYR A 843 9.37 15.29 26.89
C TYR A 843 8.65 13.93 26.92
N LEU A 844 8.14 13.47 25.78
CA LEU A 844 7.39 12.22 25.68
C LEU A 844 8.28 10.99 25.93
N GLU A 845 9.58 11.04 25.62
CA GLU A 845 10.54 9.98 25.95
C GLU A 845 10.80 9.89 27.47
N HIS A 846 10.96 11.04 28.13
CA HIS A 846 11.09 11.08 29.59
C HIS A 846 9.79 10.69 30.30
N ASN A 847 8.64 11.13 29.78
CA ASN A 847 7.32 10.79 30.31
C ASN A 847 7.03 9.28 30.18
N ALA A 848 7.43 8.65 29.07
CA ALA A 848 7.36 7.20 28.90
C ALA A 848 8.18 6.46 29.97
N SER A 849 9.36 6.99 30.29
CA SER A 849 10.26 6.40 31.30
C SER A 849 9.66 6.46 32.71
N VAL A 850 9.06 7.60 33.07
CA VAL A 850 8.33 7.76 34.35
C VAL A 850 7.09 6.88 34.41
N LEU A 851 6.28 6.81 33.34
CA LEU A 851 5.08 5.95 33.30
C LEU A 851 5.43 4.46 33.43
N LYS A 852 6.53 4.00 32.82
CA LYS A 852 7.04 2.64 33.02
C LYS A 852 7.49 2.39 34.46
N TYR A 853 8.16 3.36 35.06
CA TYR A 853 8.55 3.27 36.47
C TYR A 853 7.30 3.15 37.37
N LEU A 854 6.29 4.01 37.17
CA LEU A 854 5.03 3.95 37.90
C LEU A 854 4.30 2.60 37.70
N ASP A 855 4.22 2.08 36.47
CA ASP A 855 3.62 0.76 36.19
C ASP A 855 4.31 -0.35 37.00
N SER A 856 5.65 -0.32 37.10
CA SER A 856 6.42 -1.29 37.90
C SER A 856 6.06 -1.24 39.39
N ILE A 857 5.82 -0.03 39.95
CA ILE A 857 5.43 0.13 41.34
C ILE A 857 4.00 -0.38 41.56
N TYR A 858 3.08 -0.13 40.63
CA TYR A 858 1.71 -0.64 40.70
C TYR A 858 1.64 -2.17 40.56
N VAL A 859 2.54 -2.78 39.77
CA VAL A 859 2.69 -4.25 39.72
C VAL A 859 3.11 -4.82 41.07
N ASP A 860 4.12 -4.21 41.70
CA ASP A 860 4.58 -4.61 43.02
C ASP A 860 3.47 -4.45 44.07
N PHE A 861 2.69 -3.36 43.99
CA PHE A 861 1.55 -3.11 44.86
C PHE A 861 0.46 -4.19 44.72
N ILE A 862 0.05 -4.54 43.50
CA ILE A 862 -0.95 -5.58 43.24
C ILE A 862 -0.49 -6.92 43.79
N ARG A 863 0.78 -7.28 43.61
CA ARG A 863 1.35 -8.53 44.15
C ARG A 863 1.21 -8.61 45.67
N VAL A 864 1.51 -7.53 46.39
CA VAL A 864 1.38 -7.48 47.85
C VAL A 864 -0.10 -7.50 48.28
N ALA A 865 -0.96 -6.75 47.58
CA ALA A 865 -2.39 -6.73 47.86
C ALA A 865 -3.05 -8.12 47.64
N GLU A 866 -2.67 -8.84 46.59
CA GLU A 866 -3.15 -10.21 46.34
C GLU A 866 -2.70 -11.19 47.42
N LEU A 867 -1.48 -11.05 47.94
CA LEU A 867 -0.97 -11.86 49.04
C LEU A 867 -1.78 -11.61 50.31
N ARG A 868 -2.00 -10.33 50.67
CA ARG A 868 -2.79 -9.93 51.85
C ARG A 868 -4.27 -10.34 51.73
N TYR A 869 -4.84 -10.33 50.53
CA TYR A 869 -6.19 -10.85 50.28
C TYR A 869 -6.27 -12.37 50.52
N LYS A 870 -5.27 -13.13 50.04
CA LYS A 870 -5.21 -14.59 50.26
C LYS A 870 -5.07 -14.95 51.74
N THR A 871 -4.43 -14.09 52.54
CA THR A 871 -4.30 -14.27 54.00
C THR A 871 -5.48 -13.72 54.79
N GLY A 872 -6.50 -13.14 54.14
CA GLY A 872 -7.70 -12.60 54.79
C GLY A 872 -7.54 -11.24 55.45
N ASP A 873 -6.46 -10.52 55.15
CA ASP A 873 -6.07 -9.27 55.82
C ASP A 873 -6.69 -8.01 55.16
N ILE A 874 -7.06 -8.08 53.87
CA ILE A 874 -7.72 -6.98 53.13
C ILE A 874 -8.89 -7.50 52.26
N GLY A 875 -9.74 -6.59 51.78
CA GLY A 875 -10.90 -6.93 50.95
C GLY A 875 -10.55 -7.12 49.47
N LYS A 876 -11.42 -7.80 48.70
CA LYS A 876 -11.25 -7.92 47.24
C LYS A 876 -11.35 -6.57 46.52
N LEU A 877 -12.09 -5.62 47.12
CA LEU A 877 -12.23 -4.24 46.64
C LEU A 877 -10.87 -3.54 46.49
N ASP A 878 -9.94 -3.79 47.40
CA ASP A 878 -8.62 -3.15 47.43
C ASP A 878 -7.74 -3.66 46.27
N VAL A 879 -7.78 -4.97 46.02
CA VAL A 879 -7.11 -5.60 44.85
C VAL A 879 -7.69 -5.05 43.54
N ASN A 880 -9.01 -4.93 43.45
CA ASN A 880 -9.67 -4.40 42.25
C ASN A 880 -9.30 -2.93 42.03
N THR A 881 -9.26 -2.10 43.08
CA THR A 881 -8.89 -0.68 42.99
C THR A 881 -7.45 -0.50 42.56
N ALA A 882 -6.51 -1.32 43.08
CA ALA A 882 -5.12 -1.32 42.64
C ALA A 882 -4.98 -1.72 41.16
N THR A 883 -5.75 -2.72 40.74
CA THR A 883 -5.80 -3.19 39.34
C THR A 883 -6.33 -2.10 38.40
N THR A 884 -7.38 -1.39 38.80
CA THR A 884 -7.93 -0.26 38.04
C THR A 884 -6.91 0.87 37.89
N LYS A 885 -6.20 1.22 38.97
CA LYS A 885 -5.19 2.29 38.95
C LYS A 885 -3.98 1.95 38.10
N LYS A 886 -3.53 0.69 38.12
CA LYS A 886 -2.55 0.21 37.14
C LYS A 886 -3.06 0.34 35.70
N GLY A 887 -4.32 -0.04 35.46
CA GLY A 887 -4.97 0.11 34.17
C GLY A 887 -4.93 1.56 33.64
N GLU A 888 -5.13 2.54 34.52
CA GLU A 888 -5.02 3.97 34.21
C GLU A 888 -3.59 4.37 33.80
N ILE A 889 -2.55 3.94 34.53
CA ILE A 889 -1.15 4.19 34.17
C ILE A 889 -0.78 3.54 32.83
N SER A 890 -1.23 2.30 32.60
CA SER A 890 -1.01 1.59 31.34
C SER A 890 -1.68 2.32 30.16
N LEU A 891 -2.89 2.86 30.37
CA LEU A 891 -3.58 3.69 29.38
C LEU A 891 -2.79 4.99 29.09
N LEU A 892 -2.30 5.68 30.12
CA LEU A 892 -1.47 6.88 29.95
C LEU A 892 -0.17 6.57 29.19
N TYR A 893 0.46 5.43 29.46
CA TYR A 893 1.64 4.98 28.72
C TYR A 893 1.32 4.73 27.23
N GLN A 894 0.20 4.07 26.94
CA GLN A 894 -0.25 3.86 25.56
C GLN A 894 -0.56 5.19 24.84
N GLN A 895 -1.22 6.14 25.51
CA GLN A 895 -1.48 7.48 24.99
C GLN A 895 -0.16 8.22 24.71
N ASN A 896 0.80 8.15 25.64
CA ASN A 896 2.12 8.75 25.48
C ASN A 896 2.87 8.16 24.28
N GLU A 897 2.82 6.84 24.06
CA GLU A 897 3.44 6.21 22.88
C GLU A 897 2.82 6.68 21.55
N VAL A 898 1.50 6.85 21.51
CA VAL A 898 0.82 7.42 20.33
C VAL A 898 1.26 8.88 20.09
N LEU A 899 1.29 9.70 21.15
CA LEU A 899 1.78 11.08 21.05
C LEU A 899 3.25 11.14 20.61
N ARG A 900 4.08 10.22 21.13
CA ARG A 900 5.52 10.13 20.79
C ARG A 900 5.70 9.78 19.32
N GLN A 901 4.93 8.81 18.81
CA GLN A 901 4.93 8.47 17.39
C GLN A 901 4.44 9.65 16.53
N ASN A 902 3.38 10.35 16.93
CA ASN A 902 2.87 11.51 16.18
C ASN A 902 3.89 12.67 16.14
N ALA A 903 4.54 12.97 17.27
CA ALA A 903 5.60 13.98 17.34
C ALA A 903 6.81 13.57 16.48
N TYR A 904 7.23 12.30 16.54
CA TYR A 904 8.29 11.77 15.69
C TYR A 904 7.97 11.88 14.20
N GLN A 905 6.77 11.48 13.77
CA GLN A 905 6.36 11.59 12.37
C GLN A 905 6.24 13.04 11.91
N SER A 906 5.73 13.93 12.78
CA SER A 906 5.65 15.36 12.49
C SER A 906 7.04 15.97 12.30
N LEU A 907 7.98 15.66 13.19
CA LEU A 907 9.38 16.10 13.09
C LEU A 907 10.08 15.50 11.86
N LYS A 908 9.91 14.19 11.59
CA LYS A 908 10.44 13.52 10.40
C LYS A 908 9.92 14.15 9.12
N ASN A 909 8.63 14.50 9.08
CA ASN A 909 8.01 15.18 7.95
C ASN A 909 8.53 16.63 7.78
N LEU A 910 8.75 17.38 8.86
CA LEU A 910 9.34 18.71 8.77
C LEU A 910 10.79 18.67 8.26
N MET A 911 11.55 17.65 8.68
CA MET A 911 12.93 17.40 8.26
C MET A 911 13.05 16.79 6.85
N GLN A 912 11.98 16.15 6.35
CA GLN A 912 11.96 15.43 5.06
C GLN A 912 13.10 14.41 4.94
N THR A 913 13.41 13.71 6.03
CA THR A 913 14.42 12.63 6.06
C THR A 913 13.78 11.27 5.89
N GLN A 914 14.40 10.41 5.06
CA GLN A 914 14.01 9.01 4.94
C GLN A 914 14.67 8.13 6.02
N GLU A 915 15.81 8.58 6.56
CA GLU A 915 16.56 7.88 7.60
C GLU A 915 15.87 8.04 8.96
N ASP A 916 15.83 6.96 9.73
CA ASP A 916 15.38 7.02 11.13
C ASP A 916 16.45 7.64 12.01
N PHE A 917 16.01 8.40 13.01
CA PHE A 917 16.88 9.11 13.93
C PHE A 917 16.46 8.86 15.38
N LEU A 918 17.39 9.06 16.29
CA LEU A 918 17.11 9.14 17.73
C LEU A 918 17.38 10.56 18.18
N ILE A 919 16.57 11.07 19.10
CA ILE A 919 16.92 12.29 19.82
C ILE A 919 18.18 12.02 20.65
N GLU A 920 19.08 12.99 20.67
CA GLU A 920 20.27 12.92 21.51
C GLU A 920 19.87 12.84 23.00
N PRO A 921 20.21 11.77 23.73
CA PRO A 921 19.77 11.61 25.11
C PRO A 921 20.47 12.64 26.01
N GLN A 922 19.69 13.52 26.61
CA GLN A 922 20.18 14.42 27.67
C GLN A 922 20.21 13.64 29.01
N PRO A 923 21.39 13.43 29.61
CA PRO A 923 21.48 12.72 30.89
C PRO A 923 20.75 13.45 32.03
N ASP A 924 20.66 14.78 31.95
CA ASP A 924 19.89 15.63 32.86
C ASP A 924 18.81 16.39 32.08
N TYR A 925 17.57 15.89 32.10
CA TYR A 925 16.43 16.58 31.47
C TYR A 925 16.14 17.90 32.20
N THR A 926 16.61 19.00 31.61
CA THR A 926 16.54 20.35 32.18
C THR A 926 15.85 21.31 31.22
N PRO A 927 15.13 22.32 31.73
CA PRO A 927 14.43 23.27 30.87
C PRO A 927 15.39 24.22 30.16
N LEU A 928 14.97 24.70 28.99
CA LEU A 928 15.65 25.78 28.29
C LEU A 928 15.58 27.06 29.14
N LEU A 929 16.74 27.69 29.36
CA LEU A 929 16.82 28.95 30.09
C LEU A 929 17.09 30.11 29.13
N LEU A 930 16.36 31.22 29.32
CA LEU A 930 16.59 32.44 28.55
C LEU A 930 17.87 33.12 29.02
N SER A 931 18.68 33.61 28.08
CA SER A 931 19.76 34.56 28.39
C SER A 931 19.16 35.83 29.00
N SER A 932 19.80 36.38 30.03
CA SER A 932 19.27 37.40 30.95
C SER A 932 18.92 38.79 30.37
N PHE A 933 18.83 38.96 29.04
CA PHE A 933 18.39 40.20 28.42
C PHE A 933 17.69 39.94 27.07
N ILE A 934 16.38 40.20 26.99
CA ILE A 934 15.62 40.19 25.73
C ILE A 934 15.20 41.62 25.42
N ASP A 935 15.79 42.19 24.36
CA ASP A 935 15.45 43.52 23.90
C ASP A 935 14.14 43.50 23.10
N SER A 936 13.11 44.17 23.62
CA SER A 936 11.81 44.36 22.96
C SER A 936 11.90 45.07 21.60
N SER A 937 13.01 45.76 21.30
CA SER A 937 13.26 46.37 20.00
C SER A 937 13.48 45.35 18.88
N ALA A 938 13.88 44.11 19.22
CA ALA A 938 14.12 43.04 18.25
C ALA A 938 12.86 42.63 17.48
N VAL A 939 11.67 42.83 18.07
CA VAL A 939 10.38 42.52 17.45
C VAL A 939 10.18 43.30 16.14
N ALA A 940 10.69 44.53 16.03
CA ALA A 940 10.57 45.34 14.82
C ALA A 940 11.27 44.70 13.59
N ASN A 941 12.25 43.81 13.82
CA ASN A 941 12.96 43.09 12.76
C ASN A 941 12.27 41.78 12.35
N HIS A 942 11.13 41.44 12.95
CA HIS A 942 10.43 40.19 12.64
C HIS A 942 10.03 40.13 11.14
N PRO A 943 10.28 38.99 10.43
CA PRO A 943 10.05 38.88 9.00
C PRO A 943 8.65 39.25 8.52
N SER A 944 7.60 38.99 9.31
CA SER A 944 6.22 39.36 8.94
C SER A 944 6.01 40.87 8.86
N ILE A 945 6.68 41.64 9.74
CA ILE A 945 6.64 43.11 9.72
C ILE A 945 7.46 43.63 8.54
N GLN A 946 8.66 43.08 8.33
CA GLN A 946 9.54 43.46 7.23
C GLN A 946 8.90 43.19 5.86
N LEU A 947 8.14 42.10 5.73
CA LEU A 947 7.36 41.79 4.54
C LEU A 947 6.29 42.86 4.26
N LEU A 948 5.52 43.28 5.26
CA LEU A 948 4.49 44.33 5.10
C LEU A 948 5.11 45.68 4.70
N TYR A 949 6.22 46.09 5.32
CA TYR A 949 6.95 47.30 4.89
C TYR A 949 7.55 47.14 3.48
N GLN A 950 7.97 45.94 3.10
CA GLN A 950 8.46 45.68 1.75
C GLN A 950 7.33 45.74 0.72
N GLU A 951 6.13 45.25 1.03
CA GLU A 951 4.94 45.42 0.19
C GLU A 951 4.55 46.90 0.02
N ALA A 952 4.69 47.71 1.08
CA ALA A 952 4.48 49.15 1.00
C ALA A 952 5.48 49.81 0.03
N LYS A 953 6.74 49.38 0.03
CA LYS A 953 7.75 49.82 -0.97
C LYS A 953 7.40 49.36 -2.39
N ILE A 954 6.87 48.15 -2.56
CA ILE A 954 6.41 47.65 -3.86
C ILE A 954 5.23 48.52 -4.38
N ALA A 955 4.27 48.87 -3.53
CA ALA A 955 3.18 49.78 -3.86
C ALA A 955 3.70 51.16 -4.31
N GLU A 956 4.72 51.70 -3.62
CA GLU A 956 5.38 52.95 -4.01
C GLU A 956 6.10 52.85 -5.37
N GLN A 957 6.76 51.73 -5.69
CA GLN A 957 7.37 51.54 -7.00
C GLN A 957 6.33 51.36 -8.11
N ASN A 958 5.20 50.68 -7.83
CA ASN A 958 4.06 50.60 -8.74
C ASN A 958 3.49 51.99 -9.05
N LYS A 959 3.44 52.88 -8.05
CA LYS A 959 3.01 54.27 -8.26
C LYS A 959 3.94 55.01 -9.22
N LYS A 960 5.25 54.80 -9.09
CA LYS A 960 6.25 55.38 -10.01
C LYS A 960 6.13 54.79 -11.42
N LEU A 961 5.82 53.49 -11.54
CA LEU A 961 5.56 52.83 -12.81
C LEU A 961 4.33 53.40 -13.52
N GLU A 962 3.20 53.57 -12.82
CA GLU A 962 1.98 54.16 -13.37
C GLU A 962 2.20 55.61 -13.84
N ARG A 963 3.02 56.39 -13.14
CA ARG A 963 3.44 57.73 -13.59
C ARG A 963 4.30 57.69 -14.85
N ALA A 964 5.20 56.71 -14.97
CA ALA A 964 6.01 56.55 -16.17
C ALA A 964 5.18 56.07 -17.38
N ASN A 965 4.18 55.21 -17.16
CA ASN A 965 3.25 54.73 -18.19
C ASN A 965 2.33 55.85 -18.75
N SER A 966 2.17 56.96 -18.01
CA SER A 966 1.40 58.11 -18.48
C SER A 966 2.17 59.09 -19.36
N LEU A 967 3.47 58.83 -19.57
CA LEU A 967 4.29 59.63 -20.47
C LEU A 967 4.03 59.22 -21.94
N PRO A 968 4.30 60.11 -22.92
CA PRO A 968 4.06 59.80 -24.32
C PRO A 968 4.96 58.68 -24.86
N ASP A 969 4.42 57.85 -25.75
CA ASP A 969 5.18 56.85 -26.49
C ASP A 969 5.55 57.37 -27.89
N PHE A 970 6.66 56.89 -28.45
CA PHE A 970 7.11 57.24 -29.80
C PHE A 970 6.83 56.08 -30.75
N THR A 971 6.23 56.34 -31.90
CA THR A 971 5.93 55.33 -32.92
C THR A 971 6.70 55.64 -34.19
N PHE A 972 7.39 54.64 -34.73
CA PHE A 972 8.09 54.71 -36.00
C PHE A 972 7.48 53.70 -36.96
N GLY A 973 6.91 54.17 -38.07
CA GLY A 973 6.24 53.34 -39.07
C GLY A 973 6.84 53.49 -40.46
N TYR A 974 6.90 52.36 -41.18
CA TYR A 974 7.21 52.30 -42.60
C TYR A 974 6.02 51.71 -43.35
N ASN A 975 5.54 52.43 -44.34
CA ASN A 975 4.38 52.03 -45.14
C ASN A 975 4.79 51.83 -46.59
N ASN A 976 4.21 50.81 -47.22
CA ASN A 976 4.37 50.55 -48.63
C ASN A 976 3.04 50.10 -49.24
N ILE A 977 2.43 51.00 -50.01
CA ILE A 977 1.07 50.83 -50.54
C ILE A 977 1.06 50.87 -52.08
N SER A 978 0.20 50.08 -52.71
CA SER A 978 -0.18 50.29 -54.11
C SER A 978 -1.34 51.28 -54.17
N LEU A 979 -1.27 52.21 -55.12
CA LEU A 979 -2.35 53.14 -55.43
C LEU A 979 -2.58 53.02 -56.93
N ILE A 980 -3.51 52.14 -57.31
CA ILE A 980 -3.81 51.82 -58.71
C ILE A 980 -4.85 52.82 -59.22
N GLY A 981 -4.47 53.61 -60.22
CA GLY A 981 -5.34 54.65 -60.77
C GLY A 981 -4.58 55.84 -61.33
N MET A 982 -5.32 56.87 -61.74
CA MET A 982 -4.74 58.15 -62.14
C MET A 982 -4.38 58.94 -60.90
N HIS A 983 -3.09 59.17 -60.69
CA HIS A 983 -2.61 59.99 -59.57
C HIS A 983 -1.67 61.08 -60.09
N SER A 984 -1.84 62.31 -59.61
CA SER A 984 -0.99 63.43 -59.97
C SER A 984 0.31 63.40 -59.17
N LYS A 985 1.45 63.29 -59.87
CA LYS A 985 2.79 63.41 -59.25
C LYS A 985 3.50 64.59 -59.89
N ASN A 986 3.91 65.56 -59.06
CA ASN A 986 4.54 66.80 -59.50
C ASN A 986 3.70 67.61 -60.52
N GLY A 987 2.37 67.57 -60.43
CA GLY A 987 1.46 68.33 -61.30
C GLY A 987 1.17 67.68 -62.65
N VAL A 988 1.65 66.45 -62.90
CA VAL A 988 1.34 65.67 -64.10
C VAL A 988 0.50 64.45 -63.72
N GLU A 989 -0.66 64.31 -64.35
CA GLU A 989 -1.53 63.14 -64.26
C GLU A 989 -0.83 61.94 -64.91
N GLN A 990 -0.52 60.91 -64.12
CA GLN A 990 0.07 59.68 -64.62
C GLN A 990 -0.68 58.48 -64.04
N PHE A 991 -0.93 57.47 -64.88
CA PHE A 991 -1.52 56.22 -64.45
C PHE A 991 -0.49 55.37 -63.69
N TYR A 992 -0.84 54.96 -62.47
CA TYR A 992 -0.04 54.05 -61.66
C TYR A 992 -0.63 52.64 -61.70
N GLY A 993 0.16 51.69 -62.21
CA GLY A 993 -0.22 50.27 -62.22
C GLY A 993 0.23 49.53 -60.95
N ARG A 994 -0.21 48.29 -60.78
CA ARG A 994 0.08 47.44 -59.59
C ARG A 994 1.58 47.31 -59.24
N GLY A 995 2.48 47.46 -60.21
CA GLY A 995 3.93 47.39 -60.01
C GLY A 995 4.57 48.67 -59.45
N GLN A 996 3.85 49.79 -59.38
CA GLN A 996 4.36 51.08 -58.95
C GLN A 996 3.80 51.43 -57.56
N ARG A 997 4.61 51.15 -56.52
CA ARG A 997 4.21 51.28 -55.11
C ARG A 997 4.77 52.56 -54.49
N PHE A 998 4.04 53.14 -53.55
CA PHE A 998 4.42 54.34 -52.81
C PHE A 998 4.92 53.95 -51.43
N SER A 999 6.08 54.48 -51.03
CA SER A 999 6.66 54.24 -49.70
C SER A 999 6.82 55.55 -48.95
N PHE A 1000 6.46 55.55 -47.67
CA PHE A 1000 6.63 56.69 -46.78
C PHE A 1000 6.87 56.23 -45.35
N VAL A 1001 7.56 57.08 -44.58
CA VAL A 1001 7.84 56.88 -43.16
C VAL A 1001 6.91 57.78 -42.35
N ASP A 1002 6.25 57.23 -41.36
CA ASP A 1002 5.51 57.99 -40.35
C ASP A 1002 6.25 57.98 -39.02
N VAL A 1003 6.28 59.14 -38.37
CA VAL A 1003 6.80 59.30 -37.00
C VAL A 1003 5.66 59.90 -36.19
N GLY A 1004 5.18 59.13 -35.22
CA GLY A 1004 4.05 59.48 -34.36
C GLY A 1004 4.47 59.64 -32.90
N ILE A 1005 3.73 60.47 -32.17
CA ILE A 1005 3.79 60.53 -30.71
C ILE A 1005 2.40 60.18 -30.18
N THR A 1006 2.31 59.12 -29.39
CA THR A 1006 1.06 58.69 -28.76
C THR A 1006 0.95 59.36 -27.40
N ILE A 1007 0.00 60.30 -27.27
CA ILE A 1007 -0.25 61.02 -26.02
C ILE A 1007 -1.53 60.45 -25.37
N PRO A 1008 -1.47 59.94 -24.13
CA PRO A 1008 -2.64 59.37 -23.48
C PRO A 1008 -3.52 60.49 -22.90
N ILE A 1009 -4.55 60.92 -23.65
CA ILE A 1009 -5.41 62.08 -23.32
C ILE A 1009 -6.50 61.72 -22.29
N PHE A 1010 -7.05 60.50 -22.34
CA PHE A 1010 -8.11 60.03 -21.43
C PHE A 1010 -7.57 58.96 -20.47
N THR A 1011 -7.01 59.36 -19.32
CA THR A 1011 -6.42 58.41 -18.36
C THR A 1011 -7.07 58.44 -16.98
N THR A 1012 -7.29 57.25 -16.41
CA THR A 1012 -7.66 57.07 -15.00
C THR A 1012 -6.43 57.05 -14.08
N THR A 1013 -5.26 57.48 -14.57
CA THR A 1013 -3.97 57.38 -13.86
C THR A 1013 -3.98 58.09 -12.52
N LYS A 1014 -4.67 59.23 -12.38
CA LYS A 1014 -4.83 59.91 -11.08
C LYS A 1014 -5.53 59.03 -10.04
N ALA A 1015 -6.56 58.28 -10.44
CA ALA A 1015 -7.27 57.35 -9.56
C ALA A 1015 -6.40 56.15 -9.18
N LYS A 1016 -5.65 55.58 -10.13
CA LYS A 1016 -4.69 54.49 -9.88
C LYS A 1016 -3.57 54.90 -8.92
N ILE A 1017 -2.98 56.08 -9.12
CA ILE A 1017 -1.96 56.65 -8.22
C ILE A 1017 -2.53 56.81 -6.80
N ARG A 1018 -3.74 57.38 -6.68
CA ARG A 1018 -4.40 57.58 -5.39
C ARG A 1018 -4.72 56.25 -4.69
N SER A 1019 -5.13 55.24 -5.45
CA SER A 1019 -5.34 53.87 -4.93
C SER A 1019 -4.06 53.26 -4.36
N LEU A 1020 -2.92 53.41 -5.07
CA LEU A 1020 -1.63 52.92 -4.60
C LEU A 1020 -1.13 53.67 -3.36
N ASP A 1021 -1.42 54.97 -3.24
CA ASP A 1021 -1.15 55.74 -2.02
C ASP A 1021 -1.95 55.23 -0.82
N TYR A 1022 -3.24 54.96 -0.99
CA TYR A 1022 -4.05 54.34 0.07
C TYR A 1022 -3.58 52.92 0.41
N LYS A 1023 -3.16 52.13 -0.59
CA LYS A 1023 -2.64 50.78 -0.36
C LYS A 1023 -1.35 50.81 0.45
N LYS A 1024 -0.44 51.74 0.16
CA LYS A 1024 0.78 51.95 0.94
C LYS A 1024 0.46 52.31 2.39
N GLN A 1025 -0.41 53.31 2.62
CA GLN A 1025 -0.82 53.71 3.97
C GLN A 1025 -1.46 52.55 4.75
N SER A 1026 -2.31 51.75 4.09
CA SER A 1026 -2.91 50.56 4.69
C SER A 1026 -1.85 49.53 5.10
N LEU A 1027 -0.85 49.27 4.26
CA LEU A 1027 0.23 48.33 4.57
C LEU A 1027 1.12 48.81 5.72
N GLU A 1028 1.42 50.12 5.78
CA GLU A 1028 2.17 50.72 6.90
C GLU A 1028 1.40 50.63 8.22
N LEU A 1029 0.08 50.91 8.21
CA LEU A 1029 -0.78 50.75 9.39
C LEU A 1029 -0.89 49.28 9.83
N ASN A 1030 -0.99 48.35 8.89
CA ASN A 1030 -0.99 46.91 9.19
C ASN A 1030 0.34 46.46 9.81
N ALA A 1031 1.47 46.99 9.32
CA ALA A 1031 2.79 46.70 9.90
C ALA A 1031 2.91 47.19 11.35
N GLN A 1032 2.42 48.41 11.64
CA GLN A 1032 2.38 48.96 13.00
C GLN A 1032 1.47 48.13 13.93
N TRP A 1033 0.30 47.72 13.44
CA TRP A 1033 -0.60 46.85 14.17
C TRP A 1033 0.04 45.48 14.47
N GLN A 1034 0.68 44.86 13.47
CA GLN A 1034 1.39 43.60 13.63
C GLN A 1034 2.52 43.70 14.66
N GLU A 1035 3.28 44.80 14.64
CA GLU A 1035 4.33 45.07 15.63
C GLU A 1035 3.76 45.13 17.05
N GLN A 1036 2.64 45.82 17.24
CA GLN A 1036 1.98 45.92 18.55
C GLN A 1036 1.46 44.56 19.03
N GLN A 1037 0.90 43.75 18.13
CA GLN A 1037 0.45 42.39 18.45
C GLN A 1037 1.62 41.51 18.90
N LEU A 1038 2.72 41.48 18.14
CA LEU A 1038 3.90 40.68 18.48
C LEU A 1038 4.58 41.16 19.78
N LYS A 1039 4.60 42.48 20.06
CA LYS A 1039 5.06 43.00 21.36
C LYS A 1039 4.19 42.52 22.52
N THR A 1040 2.87 42.50 22.33
CA THR A 1040 1.93 42.00 23.33
C THR A 1040 2.10 40.51 23.56
N GLU A 1041 2.27 39.74 22.48
CA GLU A 1041 2.53 38.30 22.53
C GLU A 1041 3.84 37.98 23.26
N LEU A 1042 4.92 38.73 22.98
CA LEU A 1042 6.20 38.60 23.67
C LEU A 1042 6.07 38.90 25.17
N ALA A 1043 5.36 39.98 25.53
CA ALA A 1043 5.14 40.34 26.93
C ALA A 1043 4.34 39.27 27.69
N ASN A 1044 3.36 38.65 27.04
CA ASN A 1044 2.59 37.54 27.62
C ASN A 1044 3.44 36.27 27.76
N ALA A 1045 4.23 35.93 26.74
CA ALA A 1045 5.11 34.77 26.75
C ALA A 1045 6.19 34.89 27.86
N LEU A 1046 6.73 36.10 28.09
CA LEU A 1046 7.68 36.35 29.18
C LEU A 1046 7.05 36.14 30.56
N LYS A 1047 5.82 36.64 30.79
CA LYS A 1047 5.10 36.41 32.05
C LYS A 1047 4.79 34.93 32.28
N GLN A 1048 4.39 34.22 31.22
CA GLN A 1048 4.16 32.77 31.28
C GLN A 1048 5.46 32.02 31.59
N TYR A 1049 6.57 32.40 30.96
CA TYR A 1049 7.88 31.85 31.25
C TYR A 1049 8.27 32.02 32.74
N GLU A 1050 8.12 33.22 33.30
CA GLU A 1050 8.38 33.48 34.72
C GLU A 1050 7.52 32.59 35.64
N GLN A 1051 6.24 32.44 35.32
CA GLN A 1051 5.32 31.55 36.04
C GLN A 1051 5.77 30.09 35.97
N TYR A 1052 6.13 29.59 34.77
CA TYR A 1052 6.56 28.21 34.59
C TYR A 1052 7.90 27.92 35.27
N VAL A 1053 8.83 28.89 35.29
CA VAL A 1053 10.08 28.77 36.05
C VAL A 1053 9.82 28.69 37.55
N ALA A 1054 8.88 29.48 38.09
CA ALA A 1054 8.48 29.38 39.49
C ALA A 1054 7.86 28.00 39.82
N GLN A 1055 7.01 27.48 38.94
CA GLN A 1055 6.42 26.14 39.06
C GLN A 1055 7.48 25.04 39.02
N PHE A 1056 8.40 25.08 38.06
CA PHE A 1056 9.54 24.16 37.96
C PHE A 1056 10.42 24.20 39.21
N THR A 1057 10.70 25.39 39.74
CA THR A 1057 11.51 25.57 40.95
C THR A 1057 10.84 24.92 42.16
N TYR A 1058 9.52 25.12 42.32
CA TYR A 1058 8.74 24.43 43.36
C TYR A 1058 8.81 22.91 43.24
N PHE A 1059 8.59 22.37 42.03
CA PHE A 1059 8.66 20.91 41.84
C PHE A 1059 10.07 20.36 42.08
N LYS A 1060 11.11 21.04 41.59
CA LYS A 1060 12.50 20.60 41.70
C LYS A 1060 13.03 20.67 43.14
N GLU A 1061 12.80 21.79 43.84
CA GLU A 1061 13.42 22.04 45.14
C GLU A 1061 12.59 21.53 46.32
N GLN A 1062 11.27 21.44 46.18
CA GLN A 1062 10.37 21.06 47.28
C GLN A 1062 9.60 19.78 47.00
N ALA A 1063 8.84 19.70 45.89
CA ALA A 1063 7.88 18.62 45.71
C ALA A 1063 8.54 17.26 45.39
N LEU A 1064 9.56 17.24 44.52
CA LEU A 1064 10.22 16.00 44.08
C LEU A 1064 11.00 15.32 45.23
N PRO A 1065 11.82 16.04 46.04
CA PRO A 1065 12.44 15.44 47.22
C PRO A 1065 11.41 14.89 48.22
N ASN A 1066 10.31 15.62 48.45
CA ASN A 1066 9.24 15.16 49.34
C ASN A 1066 8.51 13.93 48.78
N ALA A 1067 8.31 13.85 47.46
CA ALA A 1067 7.69 12.69 46.82
C ALA A 1067 8.55 11.42 46.98
N ASP A 1068 9.86 11.54 46.86
CA ASP A 1068 10.81 10.44 47.09
C ASP A 1068 10.79 9.97 48.55
N GLU A 1069 10.69 10.89 49.52
CA GLU A 1069 10.51 10.52 50.93
C GLU A 1069 9.16 9.84 51.18
N ILE A 1070 8.06 10.39 50.64
CA ILE A 1070 6.71 9.85 50.76
C ILE A 1070 6.65 8.42 50.24
N ILE A 1071 7.15 8.16 49.04
CA ILE A 1071 7.06 6.82 48.44
C ILE A 1071 7.94 5.80 49.17
N ASN A 1072 9.13 6.20 49.62
CA ASN A 1072 10.02 5.31 50.36
C ASN A 1072 9.45 4.96 51.74
N ALA A 1073 8.93 5.96 52.48
CA ALA A 1073 8.27 5.75 53.76
C ALA A 1073 7.00 4.90 53.59
N ALA A 1074 6.18 5.18 52.58
CA ALA A 1074 4.95 4.45 52.32
C ALA A 1074 5.24 3.00 51.88
N LYS A 1075 6.27 2.76 51.06
CA LYS A 1075 6.68 1.40 50.64
C LYS A 1075 7.14 0.57 51.83
N LEU A 1076 7.94 1.16 52.72
CA LEU A 1076 8.37 0.50 53.94
C LEU A 1076 7.17 0.20 54.85
N GLY A 1077 6.37 1.23 55.17
CA GLY A 1077 5.21 1.09 56.05
C GLY A 1077 4.15 0.11 55.54
N TYR A 1078 3.91 0.05 54.22
CA TYR A 1078 2.97 -0.91 53.66
C TYR A 1078 3.52 -2.34 53.69
N SER A 1079 4.83 -2.51 53.53
CA SER A 1079 5.50 -3.81 53.60
C SER A 1079 5.60 -4.37 55.03
N THR A 1080 5.70 -3.51 56.04
CA THR A 1080 5.73 -3.87 57.46
C THR A 1080 4.34 -3.99 58.09
N GLY A 1081 3.30 -3.50 57.39
CA GLY A 1081 1.92 -3.50 57.85
C GLY A 1081 1.53 -2.28 58.70
N ASP A 1082 2.40 -1.27 58.79
CA ASP A 1082 2.22 -0.06 59.60
C ASP A 1082 1.18 0.92 59.01
N ILE A 1083 0.96 0.90 57.68
CA ILE A 1083 -0.03 1.74 57.01
C ILE A 1083 -1.05 0.93 56.20
N SER A 1084 -2.24 1.50 56.06
CA SER A 1084 -3.36 0.91 55.33
C SER A 1084 -3.16 0.96 53.81
N TYR A 1085 -3.96 0.16 53.10
CA TYR A 1085 -4.04 0.17 51.63
C TYR A 1085 -4.33 1.56 51.06
N VAL A 1086 -5.26 2.31 51.68
CA VAL A 1086 -5.71 3.62 51.22
C VAL A 1086 -4.59 4.65 51.33
N GLU A 1087 -3.83 4.61 52.43
CA GLU A 1087 -2.69 5.51 52.67
C GLU A 1087 -1.56 5.24 51.67
N TYR A 1088 -1.26 3.97 51.39
CA TYR A 1088 -0.24 3.62 50.40
C TYR A 1088 -0.66 4.02 48.98
N LEU A 1089 -1.92 3.80 48.61
CA LEU A 1089 -2.43 4.24 47.31
C LEU A 1089 -2.40 5.77 47.17
N PHE A 1090 -2.77 6.51 48.21
CA PHE A 1090 -2.72 7.97 48.20
C PHE A 1090 -1.29 8.49 48.05
N ALA A 1091 -0.32 7.89 48.75
CA ALA A 1091 1.10 8.19 48.60
C ALA A 1091 1.61 7.93 47.18
N LEU A 1092 1.20 6.80 46.56
CA LEU A 1092 1.52 6.47 45.18
C LEU A 1092 0.96 7.47 44.18
N GLN A 1093 -0.33 7.84 44.32
CA GLN A 1093 -0.96 8.83 43.45
C GLN A 1093 -0.30 10.20 43.58
N THR A 1094 -0.03 10.63 44.80
CA THR A 1094 0.66 11.90 45.07
C THR A 1094 2.05 11.93 44.41
N THR A 1095 2.80 10.82 44.51
CA THR A 1095 4.12 10.68 43.89
C THR A 1095 4.03 10.72 42.37
N ALA A 1096 3.07 9.98 41.79
CA ALA A 1096 2.84 9.96 40.35
C ALA A 1096 2.48 11.36 39.81
N ASP A 1097 1.57 12.05 40.47
CA ASP A 1097 1.14 13.40 40.11
C ASP A 1097 2.32 14.39 40.18
N ILE A 1098 3.16 14.32 41.21
CA ILE A 1098 4.34 15.18 41.35
C ILE A 1098 5.35 14.92 40.22
N GLN A 1099 5.66 13.66 39.92
CA GLN A 1099 6.63 13.31 38.88
C GLN A 1099 6.16 13.72 37.49
N LEU A 1100 4.89 13.48 37.16
CA LEU A 1100 4.30 13.86 35.87
C LEU A 1100 4.21 15.39 35.71
N ASN A 1101 3.80 16.11 36.77
CA ASN A 1101 3.73 17.58 36.75
C ASN A 1101 5.11 18.25 36.70
N TYR A 1102 6.13 17.64 37.31
CA TYR A 1102 7.52 18.10 37.16
C TYR A 1102 7.96 18.07 35.71
N LEU A 1103 7.78 16.94 35.01
CA LEU A 1103 8.12 16.84 33.58
C LEU A 1103 7.30 17.81 32.72
N ASN A 1104 6.01 17.97 33.03
CA ASN A 1104 5.14 18.92 32.33
C ASN A 1104 5.63 20.37 32.51
N SER A 1105 6.13 20.74 33.70
CA SER A 1105 6.68 22.08 33.93
C SER A 1105 7.91 22.38 33.06
N ILE A 1106 8.74 21.37 32.79
CA ILE A 1106 9.89 21.51 31.86
C ILE A 1106 9.40 21.74 30.44
N GLN A 1107 8.41 20.96 29.98
CA GLN A 1107 7.84 21.12 28.65
C GLN A 1107 7.22 22.50 28.44
N GLN A 1108 6.48 23.02 29.44
CA GLN A 1108 5.90 24.36 29.38
C GLN A 1108 6.95 25.46 29.27
N ILE A 1109 8.09 25.32 29.97
CA ILE A 1109 9.22 26.24 29.82
C ILE A 1109 9.80 26.14 28.40
N ASN A 1110 10.03 24.94 27.88
CA ASN A 1110 10.59 24.73 26.54
C ASN A 1110 9.69 25.31 25.43
N GLU A 1111 8.38 25.17 25.56
CA GLU A 1111 7.39 25.78 24.67
C GLU A 1111 7.42 27.31 24.73
N ALA A 1112 7.46 27.89 25.94
CA ALA A 1112 7.54 29.33 26.12
C ALA A 1112 8.84 29.91 25.52
N VAL A 1113 9.99 29.26 25.74
CA VAL A 1113 11.28 29.69 25.16
C VAL A 1113 11.26 29.57 23.64
N THR A 1114 10.72 28.49 23.10
CA THR A 1114 10.58 28.30 21.64
C THR A 1114 9.72 29.40 21.01
N LEU A 1115 8.61 29.76 21.66
CA LEU A 1115 7.76 30.86 21.23
C LEU A 1115 8.52 32.19 21.27
N ILE A 1116 9.20 32.50 22.38
CA ILE A 1116 9.98 33.73 22.54
C ILE A 1116 11.06 33.84 21.46
N HIS A 1117 11.84 32.78 21.20
CA HIS A 1117 12.85 32.76 20.14
C HIS A 1117 12.26 33.04 18.75
N SER A 1118 11.07 32.50 18.45
CA SER A 1118 10.39 32.77 17.17
C SER A 1118 9.95 34.24 17.02
N LEU A 1119 9.49 34.87 18.11
CA LEU A 1119 9.05 36.27 18.12
C LEU A 1119 10.21 37.26 17.93
N ILE A 1120 11.42 36.90 18.41
CA ILE A 1120 12.63 37.71 18.23
C ILE A 1120 13.51 37.24 17.05
N SER A 1121 13.05 36.26 16.28
CA SER A 1121 13.73 35.72 15.09
C SER A 1121 15.15 35.18 15.36
N LYS A 1122 15.33 34.45 16.47
CA LYS A 1122 16.57 33.73 16.83
C LYS A 1122 16.47 32.22 16.58
#